data_AF-A0A9N8ZPA2-F1
#
_entry.id   AF-A0A9N8ZPA2-F1
#
_cell.length_a   1.000
_cell.length_b   1.000
_cell.length_c   1.000
_cell.angle_alpha   90.00
_cell.angle_beta   90.00
_cell.angle_gamma   90.00
#
_symmetry.space_group_name_H-M   'P 1'
#
loop_
_entity.id
_entity.type
_entity.pdbx_description
1 polymer ?
#
loop_
_entity_poly.entity_id
_entity_poly.type
_entity_poly.pdbx_seq_one_letter_code
_entity_poly.pdbx_strand_id
1 'polypeptide(L)'
;MSINLPNNSLSLPIPHLPTTQNKDHTKEDTPSHATKRGRKESAIWGEFERGEKINSAHYQAFCLHCRRATGAAKGIGGTPYTMRRHLLACLHVPIDVKSKYELPSDVATDPSFTPTKRRKTVTSITRSQENLSNSSNQLNQEKAVLDRQVLRTLLATGSDFSWVENAESIALVRLLRSTYKLPSSRALSNEILDTEYNVVKQEIDRTINEATYITIATDGWSSQRPSDFVNFLVINQNRNAELYDVLDISNERHQAEKIVSHIDEISCNIGVEKVAAIIFDNGGNHSRVQKSLNDKNPRVLVLPCMAHQTNLLIAYILNAAFKTVVENILSVVDFFRSYSNPMDMLRQISNLPDLVLPRPYLSNWESLYHCANTLHLVQASFMPLANHPAAFNTQNKIGATVLRYIKNDEFWSELNLFCTIMHPYAKIVEVFQSPGCSISEVMVYWIILYSRIQQMHIVPELQQRLLRFMNKRWSYVDQSYFLATWLLHPYHRGNGIIKNRINDIIERTLHFYKKIMGVDDQEYESAFVDQLLNFVYKEREFARAFLTKESLTRNPLRFWSVVADVAPQLSAFATRLFSIPPSAVSPERAWSVVNGRQGNVTGLLDRSGSKFPADKITKMQTINWHLKQQAVSSSVMSGVNSNSNISSPTSANSASDNTMKNNAGSSLVSAVNSWDDQGPIEEEFLDNFNSMLTSAGNEDDLTGAVSLMSIGESQPLDEIAVIFDLNVLEEFMLTR
;
A
#
# COMPACT_ATOMS: atom_id res chain seq x y z
N MET A 1 44.24 27.21 -34.79
CA MET A 1 44.17 28.48 -35.53
C MET A 1 43.62 29.53 -34.59
N SER A 2 44.42 30.53 -34.30
CA SER A 2 44.15 31.68 -33.43
C SER A 2 43.02 32.56 -33.97
N ILE A 3 42.34 33.34 -33.11
CA ILE A 3 42.24 34.82 -33.16
C ILE A 3 41.10 35.37 -32.24
N ASN A 4 41.54 36.10 -31.21
CA ASN A 4 41.10 37.39 -30.64
C ASN A 4 39.75 37.66 -29.92
N LEU A 5 39.92 38.06 -28.65
CA LEU A 5 39.17 39.03 -27.81
C LEU A 5 39.20 40.48 -28.40
N PRO A 6 38.37 41.44 -27.89
CA PRO A 6 38.76 42.31 -26.73
C PRO A 6 37.58 42.57 -25.73
N ASN A 7 37.78 42.65 -24.39
CA ASN A 7 38.29 43.74 -23.51
C ASN A 7 37.46 45.05 -23.57
N ASN A 8 37.13 45.81 -22.52
CA ASN A 8 37.59 45.97 -21.11
C ASN A 8 36.58 46.87 -20.35
N SER A 9 36.39 46.79 -19.01
CA SER A 9 37.03 47.62 -17.95
C SER A 9 36.11 47.61 -16.70
N LEU A 10 36.47 47.76 -15.41
CA LEU A 10 37.70 48.14 -14.69
C LEU A 10 37.53 47.86 -13.16
N SER A 11 38.64 47.52 -12.49
CA SER A 11 39.09 47.82 -11.10
C SER A 11 38.57 47.11 -9.81
N LEU A 12 39.57 46.47 -9.15
CA LEU A 12 39.76 45.85 -7.81
C LEU A 12 39.85 46.88 -6.64
N PRO A 13 40.21 46.59 -5.34
CA PRO A 13 40.70 45.35 -4.68
C PRO A 13 40.18 45.01 -3.24
N ILE A 14 40.60 43.82 -2.75
CA ILE A 14 40.49 43.22 -1.38
C ILE A 14 41.53 43.83 -0.41
N PRO A 15 41.38 43.79 0.94
CA PRO A 15 42.20 42.84 1.73
C PRO A 15 41.58 42.28 3.05
N HIS A 16 42.21 41.22 3.56
CA HIS A 16 41.94 40.47 4.80
C HIS A 16 42.47 41.13 6.11
N LEU A 17 41.84 40.72 7.23
CA LEU A 17 42.21 40.66 8.68
C LEU A 17 43.52 41.28 9.23
N PRO A 18 43.52 41.76 10.49
CA PRO A 18 44.13 40.95 11.57
C PRO A 18 43.51 41.05 12.99
N THR A 19 43.81 40.02 13.80
CA THR A 19 43.69 39.87 15.26
C THR A 19 44.63 40.77 16.08
N THR A 20 44.23 41.23 17.29
CA THR A 20 44.86 40.97 18.62
C THR A 20 44.46 41.97 19.74
N GLN A 21 44.05 41.39 20.90
CA GLN A 21 44.36 41.70 22.32
C GLN A 21 44.00 43.04 23.04
N ASN A 22 43.31 42.84 24.19
CA ASN A 22 43.49 43.42 25.54
C ASN A 22 43.31 44.93 25.84
N LYS A 23 42.37 45.27 26.75
CA LYS A 23 42.63 45.69 28.16
C LYS A 23 41.38 46.26 28.89
N ASP A 24 41.37 45.98 30.19
CA ASP A 24 40.46 46.37 31.28
C ASP A 24 40.51 47.85 31.73
N HIS A 25 39.56 48.19 32.63
CA HIS A 25 39.45 49.35 33.57
C HIS A 25 38.71 50.61 33.04
N THR A 26 37.80 51.33 33.74
CA THR A 26 37.46 51.59 35.17
C THR A 26 36.04 52.25 35.23
N LYS A 27 35.16 51.99 36.22
CA LYS A 27 34.80 52.81 37.44
C LYS A 27 34.77 54.34 37.21
N GLU A 28 33.89 55.18 37.74
CA GLU A 28 32.84 55.21 38.77
C GLU A 28 32.11 56.57 38.57
N ASP A 29 30.83 56.72 38.96
CA ASP A 29 30.31 57.92 39.67
C ASP A 29 28.82 57.80 40.02
N THR A 30 28.51 58.11 41.28
CA THR A 30 27.16 58.19 41.89
C THR A 30 26.91 59.65 42.34
N PRO A 31 25.66 60.14 42.51
CA PRO A 31 25.03 59.99 43.84
C PRO A 31 23.47 59.91 43.88
N SER A 32 23.03 59.09 44.83
CA SER A 32 21.96 59.28 45.83
C SER A 32 20.49 59.57 45.47
N HIS A 33 19.67 58.60 45.92
CA HIS A 33 18.45 58.75 46.73
C HIS A 33 17.12 59.19 46.08
N ALA A 34 16.33 58.18 45.71
CA ALA A 34 14.92 58.09 46.09
C ALA A 34 14.53 56.62 46.32
N THR A 35 14.24 56.30 47.57
CA THR A 35 13.91 54.97 48.09
C THR A 35 12.64 54.37 47.47
N LYS A 36 12.79 53.44 46.52
CA LYS A 36 11.72 52.50 46.18
C LYS A 36 11.88 51.28 47.09
N ARG A 37 11.02 51.21 48.10
CA ARG A 37 10.88 50.08 49.04
C ARG A 37 10.97 48.75 48.28
N GLY A 38 12.10 48.07 48.40
CA GLY A 38 12.26 46.70 47.95
C GLY A 38 11.28 45.79 48.69
N ARG A 39 10.83 44.74 48.01
CA ARG A 39 9.97 43.70 48.57
C ARG A 39 10.52 43.24 49.93
N LYS A 40 9.69 43.28 50.99
CA LYS A 40 10.07 42.84 52.34
C LYS A 40 10.78 41.48 52.25
N GLU A 41 11.97 41.37 52.84
CA GLU A 41 12.74 40.13 52.79
C GLU A 41 11.95 39.00 53.46
N SER A 42 11.96 37.83 52.83
CA SER A 42 11.27 36.66 53.37
C SER A 42 11.90 36.27 54.71
N ALA A 43 11.07 35.98 55.71
CA ALA A 43 11.49 35.62 57.07
C ALA A 43 12.49 34.45 57.12
N ILE A 44 12.51 33.61 56.07
CA ILE A 44 13.41 32.47 55.94
C ILE A 44 14.90 32.86 55.87
N TRP A 45 15.22 34.09 55.49
CA TRP A 45 16.61 34.58 55.51
C TRP A 45 17.19 34.65 56.93
N GLY A 46 16.37 34.63 57.98
CA GLY A 46 16.87 34.53 59.37
C GLY A 46 17.69 33.27 59.66
N GLU A 47 17.55 32.22 58.84
CA GLU A 47 18.28 30.95 58.98
C GLU A 47 19.48 30.82 58.03
N PHE A 48 19.72 31.84 57.19
CA PHE A 48 20.76 31.84 56.16
C PHE A 48 21.61 33.11 56.17
N GLU A 49 22.90 32.94 55.94
CA GLU A 49 23.81 34.04 55.65
C GLU A 49 23.76 34.37 54.16
N ARG A 50 23.62 35.66 53.83
CA ARG A 50 23.61 36.12 52.44
C ARG A 50 25.04 36.20 51.91
N GLY A 51 25.27 35.50 50.80
CA GLY A 51 26.49 35.54 50.02
C GLY A 51 26.44 36.56 48.89
N GLU A 52 27.37 36.39 47.95
CA GLU A 52 27.49 37.27 46.79
C GLU A 52 26.25 37.25 45.90
N LYS A 53 26.08 38.33 45.15
CA LYS A 53 24.96 38.50 44.24
C LYS A 53 25.19 37.64 43.01
N ILE A 54 24.29 36.68 42.77
CA ILE A 54 24.37 35.78 41.62
C ILE A 54 23.90 36.49 40.35
N ASN A 55 22.84 37.31 40.45
CA ASN A 55 22.32 38.13 39.36
C ASN A 55 21.48 39.31 39.90
N SER A 56 20.98 40.19 39.01
CA SER A 56 20.29 41.45 39.39
C SER A 56 19.15 41.27 40.41
N ALA A 57 18.55 40.08 40.49
CA ALA A 57 17.41 39.75 41.34
C ALA A 57 17.68 38.73 42.48
N HIS A 58 18.83 38.02 42.51
CA HIS A 58 19.06 36.94 43.49
C HIS A 58 20.48 36.91 44.07
N TYR A 59 20.57 36.53 45.34
CA TYR A 59 21.80 36.36 46.09
C TYR A 59 22.07 34.88 46.36
N GLN A 60 23.33 34.53 46.63
CA GLN A 60 23.67 33.23 47.19
C GLN A 60 23.27 33.18 48.67
N ALA A 61 22.89 32.01 49.16
CA ALA A 61 22.49 31.78 50.55
C ALA A 61 23.30 30.62 51.13
N PHE A 62 23.75 30.78 52.38
CA PHE A 62 24.51 29.78 53.12
C PHE A 62 23.78 29.45 54.41
N CYS A 63 23.44 28.18 54.62
CA CYS A 63 22.72 27.76 55.81
C CYS A 63 23.60 27.90 57.06
N LEU A 64 23.14 28.70 58.03
CA LEU A 64 23.88 28.98 59.26
C LEU A 64 24.07 27.72 60.12
N HIS A 65 23.10 26.81 60.10
CA HIS A 65 23.13 25.56 60.87
C HIS A 65 24.11 24.54 60.30
N CYS A 66 24.07 24.35 58.97
CA CYS A 66 25.04 23.54 58.26
C CYS A 66 26.48 24.12 58.48
N ARG A 67 26.67 25.46 58.44
CA ARG A 67 27.98 26.11 58.72
C ARG A 67 28.47 25.89 60.16
N ARG A 68 27.60 26.02 61.17
CA ARG A 68 27.96 25.79 62.58
C ARG A 68 28.36 24.34 62.86
N ALA A 69 27.74 23.38 62.18
CA ALA A 69 27.98 21.96 62.43
C ALA A 69 29.24 21.41 61.74
N THR A 70 29.58 21.91 60.54
CA THR A 70 30.68 21.35 59.72
C THR A 70 31.82 22.32 59.48
N GLY A 71 31.73 23.57 59.97
CA GLY A 71 32.71 24.63 59.73
C GLY A 71 32.63 25.27 58.33
N ALA A 72 31.93 24.66 57.37
CA ALA A 72 31.75 25.20 56.03
C ALA A 72 30.36 24.84 55.46
N ALA A 73 29.63 25.84 54.96
CA ALA A 73 28.35 25.64 54.28
C ALA A 73 28.48 25.84 52.78
N LYS A 74 27.85 24.95 52.00
CA LYS A 74 27.75 25.06 50.54
C LYS A 74 26.75 26.15 50.15
N GLY A 75 27.15 27.03 49.24
CA GLY A 75 26.30 28.12 48.76
C GLY A 75 25.19 27.62 47.84
N ILE A 76 23.95 27.95 48.17
CA ILE A 76 22.76 27.63 47.39
C ILE A 76 22.12 28.91 46.83
N GLY A 77 21.25 28.80 45.84
CA GLY A 77 20.50 29.97 45.35
C GLY A 77 19.56 30.54 46.42
N GLY A 78 19.54 31.85 46.62
CA GLY A 78 18.78 32.55 47.66
C GLY A 78 17.33 32.87 47.28
N THR A 79 16.63 31.93 46.62
CA THR A 79 15.17 32.04 46.46
C THR A 79 14.48 31.42 47.68
N PRO A 80 13.32 31.95 48.15
CA PRO A 80 12.61 31.38 49.28
C PRO A 80 12.29 29.88 49.12
N TYR A 81 11.99 29.44 47.90
CA TYR A 81 11.73 28.04 47.58
C TYR A 81 12.98 27.16 47.77
N THR A 82 14.13 27.57 47.23
CA THR A 82 15.37 26.79 47.33
C THR A 82 15.92 26.74 48.75
N MET A 83 15.82 27.85 49.49
CA MET A 83 16.20 27.92 50.90
C MET A 83 15.29 27.05 51.77
N ARG A 84 13.97 27.07 51.53
CA ARG A 84 13.01 26.22 52.24
C ARG A 84 13.26 24.75 52.02
N ARG A 85 13.44 24.34 50.77
CA ARG A 85 13.78 22.95 50.43
C ARG A 85 15.07 22.51 51.11
N HIS A 86 16.06 23.40 51.26
CA HIS A 86 17.28 23.11 51.99
C HIS A 86 17.07 23.02 53.52
N LEU A 87 16.28 23.89 54.15
CA LEU A 87 16.02 23.79 55.60
C LEU A 87 15.31 22.48 55.96
N LEU A 88 14.30 22.10 55.19
CA LEU A 88 13.56 20.85 55.40
C LEU A 88 14.50 19.64 55.25
N ALA A 89 15.44 19.70 54.29
CA ALA A 89 16.38 18.61 54.01
C ALA A 89 17.74 18.63 54.77
N CYS A 90 18.24 19.75 55.32
CA CYS A 90 19.56 19.82 55.99
C CYS A 90 19.49 19.07 57.34
N LEU A 91 20.42 18.13 57.57
CA LEU A 91 20.50 17.33 58.80
C LEU A 91 20.92 18.15 60.03
N HIS A 92 21.55 19.31 59.82
CA HIS A 92 22.09 20.14 60.90
C HIS A 92 21.10 21.19 61.41
N VAL A 93 19.97 21.40 60.74
CA VAL A 93 18.93 22.35 61.17
C VAL A 93 18.06 21.69 62.25
N PRO A 94 17.92 22.29 63.44
CA PRO A 94 17.04 21.79 64.52
C PRO A 94 15.57 21.65 64.09
N ILE A 95 14.87 20.66 64.65
CA ILE A 95 13.51 20.26 64.24
C ILE A 95 12.48 21.37 64.50
N ASP A 96 12.63 22.11 65.59
CA ASP A 96 11.82 23.29 65.93
C ASP A 96 11.90 24.36 64.83
N VAL A 97 13.08 24.62 64.29
CA VAL A 97 13.26 25.56 63.16
C VAL A 97 12.63 25.02 61.87
N LYS A 98 12.71 23.71 61.60
CA LYS A 98 12.08 23.11 60.41
C LYS A 98 10.55 23.24 60.44
N SER A 99 9.95 22.96 61.60
CA SER A 99 8.49 23.01 61.80
C SER A 99 7.88 24.40 61.53
N LYS A 100 8.64 25.47 61.77
CA LYS A 100 8.21 26.87 61.52
C LYS A 100 7.96 27.18 60.04
N TYR A 101 8.56 26.41 59.12
CA TYR A 101 8.50 26.69 57.68
C TYR A 101 7.78 25.58 56.88
N GLU A 102 7.06 24.68 57.53
CA GLU A 102 6.12 23.74 56.89
C GLU A 102 4.75 24.45 56.69
N LEU A 103 4.05 24.25 55.55
CA LEU A 103 2.75 24.90 55.25
C LEU A 103 1.64 23.83 55.18
N PRO A 104 0.36 24.17 55.46
CA PRO A 104 -0.76 23.23 55.40
C PRO A 104 -1.04 22.75 53.97
N SER A 105 -1.47 21.50 53.84
CA SER A 105 -1.72 20.77 52.59
C SER A 105 -2.79 21.39 51.68
N ASP A 106 -2.35 22.34 50.86
CA ASP A 106 -2.64 22.50 49.43
C ASP A 106 -1.38 23.15 48.82
N VAL A 107 -0.84 22.55 47.77
CA VAL A 107 0.47 22.84 47.12
C VAL A 107 1.73 22.24 47.80
N ALA A 108 2.33 21.29 47.05
CA ALA A 108 3.75 20.90 46.98
C ALA A 108 4.49 20.20 48.15
N THR A 109 5.22 19.14 47.74
CA THR A 109 6.50 18.59 48.24
C THR A 109 6.55 17.75 49.53
N ASP A 110 6.78 16.45 49.31
CA ASP A 110 7.56 15.37 50.01
C ASP A 110 8.67 15.81 51.03
N PRO A 111 9.33 14.97 51.90
CA PRO A 111 9.04 13.67 52.60
C PRO A 111 9.53 13.54 54.10
N SER A 112 8.94 12.64 54.91
CA SER A 112 9.52 11.78 56.01
C SER A 112 10.25 12.32 57.28
N PHE A 113 9.95 11.79 58.49
CA PHE A 113 10.96 11.30 59.48
C PHE A 113 10.40 10.39 60.61
N THR A 114 11.25 9.44 61.05
CA THR A 114 11.03 8.38 62.09
C THR A 114 11.56 8.83 63.48
N PRO A 115 11.44 8.04 64.57
CA PRO A 115 12.66 7.33 65.02
C PRO A 115 12.51 6.01 65.82
N THR A 116 13.35 5.04 65.44
CA THR A 116 14.14 4.05 66.23
C THR A 116 13.49 3.05 67.22
N LYS A 117 13.78 1.75 66.99
CA LYS A 117 14.69 0.93 67.86
C LYS A 117 15.07 -0.42 67.21
N ARG A 118 16.39 -0.65 67.16
CA ARG A 118 17.17 -1.90 67.19
C ARG A 118 16.52 -3.27 66.82
N ARG A 119 17.27 -3.97 65.92
CA ARG A 119 17.81 -5.36 66.00
C ARG A 119 17.22 -6.42 65.04
N LYS A 120 18.10 -6.85 64.11
CA LYS A 120 18.28 -8.20 63.49
C LYS A 120 17.07 -8.92 62.87
N THR A 121 17.00 -8.93 61.52
CA THR A 121 16.93 -10.16 60.68
C THR A 121 17.13 -9.82 59.19
N VAL A 122 18.23 -10.28 58.61
CA VAL A 122 18.55 -10.17 57.18
C VAL A 122 18.02 -11.43 56.48
N THR A 123 16.76 -11.46 56.04
CA THR A 123 16.30 -12.46 55.04
C THR A 123 14.93 -12.22 54.36
N SER A 124 14.31 -11.03 54.44
CA SER A 124 12.97 -10.81 53.84
C SER A 124 12.76 -9.53 53.00
N ILE A 125 13.76 -8.65 52.88
CA ILE A 125 13.61 -7.33 52.21
C ILE A 125 13.89 -7.38 50.70
N THR A 126 14.67 -8.35 50.21
CA THR A 126 14.96 -8.51 48.77
C THR A 126 13.70 -8.84 47.96
N ARG A 127 12.77 -9.61 48.53
CA ARG A 127 11.53 -10.03 47.84
C ARG A 127 10.51 -8.90 47.66
N SER A 128 10.48 -7.91 48.55
CA SER A 128 9.52 -6.78 48.49
C SER A 128 9.94 -5.68 47.51
N GLN A 129 11.24 -5.42 47.37
CA GLN A 129 11.74 -4.45 46.38
C GLN A 129 11.64 -5.01 44.96
N GLU A 130 11.91 -6.31 44.75
CA GLU A 130 11.66 -7.01 43.48
C GLU A 130 10.17 -6.99 43.09
N ASN A 131 9.25 -7.17 44.04
CA ASN A 131 7.81 -7.14 43.77
C ASN A 131 7.28 -5.75 43.38
N LEU A 132 7.82 -4.67 43.95
CA LEU A 132 7.46 -3.28 43.61
C LEU A 132 8.02 -2.87 42.24
N SER A 133 9.28 -3.22 41.93
CA SER A 133 9.86 -3.00 40.60
C SER A 133 9.14 -3.83 39.53
N ASN A 134 8.73 -5.06 39.86
CA ASN A 134 7.97 -5.92 38.94
C ASN A 134 6.57 -5.34 38.69
N SER A 135 5.90 -4.80 39.70
CA SER A 135 4.58 -4.17 39.55
C SER A 135 4.62 -2.86 38.74
N SER A 136 5.63 -2.00 38.95
CA SER A 136 5.80 -0.79 38.12
C SER A 136 6.18 -1.12 36.68
N ASN A 137 7.01 -2.16 36.47
CA ASN A 137 7.38 -2.61 35.14
C ASN A 137 6.18 -3.21 34.40
N GLN A 138 5.33 -3.97 35.10
CA GLN A 138 4.09 -4.52 34.54
C GLN A 138 3.11 -3.42 34.13
N LEU A 139 2.91 -2.39 34.96
CA LEU A 139 2.05 -1.24 34.62
C LEU A 139 2.59 -0.44 33.42
N ASN A 140 3.91 -0.29 33.31
CA ASN A 140 4.53 0.37 32.16
C ASN A 140 4.42 -0.47 30.88
N GLN A 141 4.55 -1.80 30.97
CA GLN A 141 4.33 -2.71 29.85
C GLN A 141 2.87 -2.69 29.39
N GLU A 142 1.91 -2.75 30.31
CA GLU A 142 0.48 -2.64 29.97
C GLU A 142 0.16 -1.31 29.29
N LYS A 143 0.73 -0.20 29.78
CA LYS A 143 0.58 1.09 29.13
C LYS A 143 1.15 1.08 27.71
N ALA A 144 2.36 0.54 27.51
CA ALA A 144 2.98 0.48 26.20
C ALA A 144 2.15 -0.34 25.19
N VAL A 145 1.52 -1.44 25.64
CA VAL A 145 0.60 -2.24 24.81
C VAL A 145 -0.63 -1.43 24.40
N LEU A 146 -1.21 -0.66 25.32
CA LEU A 146 -2.35 0.22 25.01
C LEU A 146 -1.96 1.36 24.08
N ASP A 147 -0.84 2.04 24.34
CA ASP A 147 -0.31 3.12 23.51
C ASP A 147 -0.05 2.64 22.07
N ARG A 148 0.53 1.44 21.93
CA ARG A 148 0.72 0.75 20.65
C ARG A 148 -0.61 0.47 19.95
N GLN A 149 -1.61 -0.03 20.69
CA GLN A 149 -2.92 -0.33 20.11
C GLN A 149 -3.65 0.93 19.65
N VAL A 150 -3.55 2.04 20.39
CA VAL A 150 -4.09 3.34 19.97
C VAL A 150 -3.45 3.79 18.65
N LEU A 151 -2.13 3.71 18.52
CA LEU A 151 -1.44 4.03 17.27
C LEU A 151 -1.98 3.17 16.11
N ARG A 152 -2.02 1.85 16.29
CA ARG A 152 -2.50 0.90 15.27
C ARG A 152 -3.93 1.20 14.83
N THR A 153 -4.81 1.51 15.78
CA THR A 153 -6.20 1.87 15.49
C THR A 153 -6.27 3.14 14.65
N LEU A 154 -5.55 4.20 15.01
CA LEU A 154 -5.54 5.46 14.26
C LEU A 154 -5.00 5.29 12.83
N LEU A 155 -3.92 4.50 12.67
CA LEU A 155 -3.35 4.22 11.35
C LEU A 155 -4.30 3.38 10.49
N ALA A 156 -4.91 2.35 11.06
CA ALA A 156 -5.85 1.48 10.35
C ALA A 156 -7.13 2.22 9.90
N THR A 157 -7.63 3.14 10.71
CA THR A 157 -8.82 3.95 10.40
C THR A 157 -8.51 5.22 9.59
N GLY A 158 -7.24 5.59 9.43
CA GLY A 158 -6.83 6.86 8.82
C GLY A 158 -7.23 8.09 9.64
N SER A 159 -7.29 7.95 10.96
CA SER A 159 -7.66 9.03 11.88
C SER A 159 -6.46 9.86 12.30
N ASP A 160 -6.66 11.19 12.38
CA ASP A 160 -5.63 12.16 12.78
C ASP A 160 -5.12 11.90 14.21
N PHE A 161 -3.82 12.09 14.45
CA PHE A 161 -3.24 11.92 15.78
C PHE A 161 -3.78 12.89 16.82
N SER A 162 -4.36 14.03 16.42
CA SER A 162 -5.13 14.92 17.30
C SER A 162 -6.34 14.25 17.97
N TRP A 163 -6.79 13.09 17.48
CA TRP A 163 -7.85 12.31 18.11
C TRP A 163 -7.57 11.99 19.59
N VAL A 164 -6.32 11.78 19.99
CA VAL A 164 -5.96 11.50 21.40
C VAL A 164 -6.05 12.71 22.32
N GLU A 165 -6.14 13.91 21.76
CA GLU A 165 -6.25 15.18 22.48
C GLU A 165 -7.69 15.71 22.50
N ASN A 166 -8.60 15.09 21.75
CA ASN A 166 -10.01 15.43 21.74
C ASN A 166 -10.69 15.06 23.07
N ALA A 167 -11.51 15.98 23.60
CA ALA A 167 -12.15 15.83 24.91
C ALA A 167 -13.06 14.59 25.01
N GLU A 168 -13.83 14.29 23.95
CA GLU A 168 -14.74 13.14 23.91
C GLU A 168 -13.97 11.82 23.77
N SER A 169 -12.89 11.81 22.99
CA SER A 169 -11.99 10.64 22.90
C SER A 169 -11.34 10.32 24.24
N ILE A 170 -10.88 11.35 24.96
CA ILE A 170 -10.33 11.20 26.32
C ILE A 170 -11.40 10.70 27.29
N ALA A 171 -12.62 11.24 27.22
CA ALA A 171 -13.74 10.81 28.05
C ALA A 171 -14.08 9.33 27.80
N LEU A 172 -14.21 8.92 26.52
CA LEU A 172 -14.46 7.54 26.11
C LEU A 172 -13.40 6.59 26.69
N VAL A 173 -12.12 6.90 26.52
CA VAL A 173 -11.04 6.04 27.01
C VAL A 173 -11.01 5.97 28.54
N ARG A 174 -11.34 7.07 29.25
CA ARG A 174 -11.46 7.07 30.71
C ARG A 174 -12.65 6.25 31.22
N LEU A 175 -13.75 6.20 30.46
CA LEU A 175 -14.89 5.33 30.78
C LEU A 175 -14.52 3.85 30.64
N LEU A 176 -13.73 3.49 29.61
CA LEU A 176 -13.25 2.13 29.41
C LEU A 176 -12.15 1.73 30.40
N ARG A 177 -11.21 2.64 30.69
CA ARG A 177 -10.09 2.42 31.61
C ARG A 177 -9.66 3.72 32.28
N SER A 178 -10.24 3.99 33.45
CA SER A 178 -10.08 5.25 34.20
C SER A 178 -8.64 5.61 34.57
N THR A 179 -7.77 4.61 34.73
CA THR A 179 -6.36 4.79 35.10
C THR A 179 -5.44 5.03 33.90
N TYR A 180 -5.90 4.75 32.68
CA TYR A 180 -5.10 4.91 31.47
C TYR A 180 -5.14 6.36 30.97
N LYS A 181 -3.96 6.90 30.69
CA LYS A 181 -3.80 8.22 30.09
C LYS A 181 -3.32 8.02 28.66
N LEU A 182 -4.10 8.54 27.72
CA LEU A 182 -3.74 8.54 26.30
C LEU A 182 -2.36 9.19 26.08
N PRO A 183 -1.58 8.68 25.12
CA PRO A 183 -0.33 9.31 24.72
C PRO A 183 -0.62 10.65 24.05
N SER A 184 0.37 11.55 24.03
CA SER A 184 0.26 12.80 23.25
C SER A 184 0.39 12.52 21.75
N SER A 185 -0.16 13.40 20.90
CA SER A 185 0.03 13.32 19.45
C SER A 185 1.52 13.31 19.06
N ARG A 186 2.36 14.03 19.84
CA ARG A 186 3.82 14.02 19.68
C ARG A 186 4.43 12.65 20.02
N ALA A 187 3.99 11.98 21.07
CA ALA A 187 4.51 10.65 21.41
C ALA A 187 4.12 9.62 20.35
N LEU A 188 2.88 9.69 19.85
CA LEU A 188 2.40 8.85 18.75
C LEU A 188 3.22 9.04 17.48
N SER A 189 3.49 10.28 17.07
CA SER A 189 4.21 10.60 15.83
C SER A 189 5.74 10.47 15.90
N ASN A 190 6.30 10.03 17.02
CA ASN A 190 7.75 9.84 17.20
C ASN A 190 8.02 8.47 17.85
N GLU A 191 8.30 8.42 19.15
CA GLU A 191 8.76 7.21 19.86
C GLU A 191 7.88 5.98 19.65
N ILE A 192 6.54 6.14 19.73
CA ILE A 192 5.62 5.01 19.58
C ILE A 192 5.59 4.53 18.12
N LEU A 193 5.60 5.46 17.15
CA LEU A 193 5.68 5.14 15.73
C LEU A 193 6.99 4.44 15.37
N ASP A 194 8.12 4.95 15.86
CA ASP A 194 9.44 4.36 15.61
C ASP A 194 9.54 2.95 16.20
N THR A 195 9.04 2.77 17.43
CA THR A 195 9.01 1.45 18.09
C THR A 195 8.15 0.47 17.30
N GLU A 196 6.95 0.88 16.90
CA GLU A 196 6.05 0.01 16.15
C GLU A 196 6.59 -0.31 14.75
N TYR A 197 7.17 0.68 14.06
CA TYR A 197 7.80 0.48 12.77
C TYR A 197 8.94 -0.55 12.86
N ASN A 198 9.79 -0.46 13.88
CA ASN A 198 10.88 -1.41 14.06
C ASN A 198 10.37 -2.84 14.32
N VAL A 199 9.27 -3.00 15.05
CA VAL A 199 8.64 -4.32 15.24
C VAL A 199 8.11 -4.85 13.92
N VAL A 200 7.37 -4.04 13.16
CA VAL A 200 6.85 -4.43 11.83
C VAL A 200 7.99 -4.75 10.87
N LYS A 201 9.08 -3.96 10.86
CA LYS A 201 10.24 -4.19 10.00
C LYS A 201 10.92 -5.52 10.34
N GLN A 202 11.06 -5.87 11.61
CA GLN A 202 11.57 -7.18 12.04
C GLN A 202 10.67 -8.34 11.57
N GLU A 203 9.33 -8.16 11.59
CA GLU A 203 8.39 -9.17 11.08
C GLU A 203 8.50 -9.34 9.56
N ILE A 204 8.67 -8.24 8.83
CA ILE A 204 8.92 -8.23 7.37
C ILE A 204 10.25 -8.94 7.07
N ASP A 205 11.33 -8.57 7.76
CA ASP A 205 12.66 -9.17 7.56
C ASP A 205 12.66 -10.66 7.88
N ARG A 206 11.93 -11.11 8.92
CA ARG A 206 11.72 -12.54 9.21
C ARG A 206 11.04 -13.25 8.04
N THR A 207 10.00 -12.64 7.49
CA THR A 207 9.25 -13.18 6.33
C THR A 207 10.13 -13.29 5.09
N ILE A 208 11.00 -12.30 4.85
CA ILE A 208 11.99 -12.30 3.76
C ILE A 208 13.03 -13.40 3.97
N ASN A 209 13.50 -13.57 5.20
CA ASN A 209 14.50 -14.57 5.55
C ASN A 209 13.97 -16.01 5.37
N GLU A 210 12.71 -16.25 5.73
CA GLU A 210 12.02 -17.55 5.56
C GLU A 210 11.62 -17.85 4.12
N ALA A 211 11.47 -16.82 3.27
CA ALA A 211 11.15 -17.01 1.87
C ALA A 211 12.34 -17.57 1.08
N THR A 212 12.05 -18.50 0.16
CA THR A 212 13.03 -19.04 -0.78
C THR A 212 13.30 -18.05 -1.90
N TYR A 213 12.22 -17.45 -2.42
CA TYR A 213 12.27 -16.46 -3.46
C TYR A 213 11.36 -15.28 -3.14
N ILE A 214 11.80 -14.11 -3.54
CA ILE A 214 11.12 -12.83 -3.37
C ILE A 214 10.94 -12.18 -4.72
N THR A 215 9.76 -11.58 -4.93
CA THR A 215 9.52 -10.64 -6.01
C THR A 215 9.45 -9.23 -5.45
N ILE A 216 10.19 -8.31 -6.06
CA ILE A 216 10.07 -6.87 -5.75
C ILE A 216 9.02 -6.31 -6.70
N ALA A 217 7.99 -5.65 -6.19
CA ALA A 217 7.01 -4.94 -7.00
C ALA A 217 7.12 -3.44 -6.73
N THR A 218 7.04 -2.63 -7.79
CA THR A 218 7.07 -1.18 -7.69
C THR A 218 5.71 -0.60 -8.05
N ASP A 219 5.30 0.40 -7.30
CA ASP A 219 4.07 1.16 -7.56
C ASP A 219 4.36 2.66 -7.40
N GLY A 220 4.25 3.38 -8.51
CA GLY A 220 4.47 4.82 -8.54
C GLY A 220 3.15 5.56 -8.37
N TRP A 221 3.09 6.51 -7.46
CA TRP A 221 1.95 7.41 -7.35
C TRP A 221 2.41 8.87 -7.26
N SER A 222 1.75 9.72 -8.02
CA SER A 222 1.89 11.17 -7.94
C SER A 222 0.81 11.71 -7.03
N SER A 223 1.19 12.51 -6.03
CA SER A 223 0.21 13.23 -5.22
C SER A 223 -0.36 14.43 -5.99
N GLN A 224 -1.48 15.01 -5.54
CA GLN A 224 -1.97 16.31 -6.07
C GLN A 224 -1.03 17.49 -5.71
N ARG A 225 -0.02 17.24 -4.88
CA ARG A 225 1.09 18.14 -4.57
C ARG A 225 2.27 17.78 -5.49
N PRO A 226 3.29 18.64 -5.65
CA PRO A 226 4.50 18.31 -6.42
C PRO A 226 5.37 17.29 -5.67
N SER A 227 4.80 16.12 -5.39
CA SER A 227 5.50 15.01 -4.77
C SER A 227 5.16 13.71 -5.46
N ASP A 228 6.20 13.07 -5.99
CA ASP A 228 6.17 11.81 -6.69
C ASP A 228 6.87 10.76 -5.81
N PHE A 229 6.14 9.71 -5.44
CA PHE A 229 6.65 8.65 -4.60
C PHE A 229 6.59 7.31 -5.32
N VAL A 230 7.57 6.45 -5.05
CA VAL A 230 7.59 5.07 -5.53
C VAL A 230 7.60 4.14 -4.33
N ASN A 231 6.57 3.31 -4.23
CA ASN A 231 6.45 2.26 -3.24
C ASN A 231 7.21 1.02 -3.71
N PHE A 232 7.96 0.40 -2.81
CA PHE A 232 8.65 -0.87 -3.03
C PHE A 232 8.01 -1.94 -2.15
N LEU A 233 7.31 -2.87 -2.80
CA LEU A 233 6.67 -4.00 -2.18
C LEU A 233 7.55 -5.24 -2.32
N VAL A 234 7.59 -6.05 -1.29
CA VAL A 234 8.24 -7.36 -1.29
C VAL A 234 7.17 -8.43 -1.20
N ILE A 235 7.13 -9.31 -2.20
CA ILE A 235 6.12 -10.36 -2.35
C ILE A 235 6.81 -11.72 -2.23
N ASN A 236 6.37 -12.54 -1.27
CA ASN A 236 6.88 -13.90 -1.08
C ASN A 236 6.09 -14.94 -1.91
N GLN A 237 6.57 -16.19 -1.90
CA GLN A 237 5.92 -17.29 -2.60
C GLN A 237 4.46 -17.57 -2.15
N ASN A 238 4.07 -17.14 -0.95
CA ASN A 238 2.72 -17.29 -0.41
C ASN A 238 1.77 -16.14 -0.80
N ARG A 239 2.21 -15.24 -1.68
CA ARG A 239 1.47 -14.02 -2.10
C ARG A 239 1.28 -13.00 -0.97
N ASN A 240 2.07 -13.07 0.10
CA ASN A 240 2.11 -12.01 1.09
C ASN A 240 2.95 -10.87 0.52
N ALA A 241 2.32 -9.73 0.25
CA ALA A 241 3.00 -8.51 -0.15
C ALA A 241 3.18 -7.62 1.08
N GLU A 242 4.39 -7.13 1.33
CA GLU A 242 4.72 -6.21 2.43
C GLU A 242 5.38 -4.95 1.86
N LEU A 243 5.05 -3.78 2.41
CA LEU A 243 5.71 -2.53 2.01
C LEU A 243 7.10 -2.46 2.65
N TYR A 244 8.12 -2.57 1.81
CA TYR A 244 9.52 -2.63 2.24
C TYR A 244 10.12 -1.24 2.40
N ASP A 245 9.89 -0.36 1.43
CA ASP A 245 10.39 1.02 1.42
C ASP A 245 9.54 1.95 0.53
N VAL A 246 9.72 3.26 0.68
CA VAL A 246 9.09 4.31 -0.13
C VAL A 246 10.15 5.33 -0.52
N LEU A 247 10.36 5.50 -1.82
CA LEU A 247 11.31 6.44 -2.38
C LEU A 247 10.62 7.73 -2.79
N ASP A 248 11.11 8.85 -2.26
CA ASP A 248 10.75 10.18 -2.72
C ASP A 248 11.59 10.55 -3.96
N ILE A 249 10.93 10.70 -5.11
CA ILE A 249 11.53 11.12 -6.38
C ILE A 249 11.10 12.54 -6.78
N SER A 250 10.49 13.29 -5.86
CA SER A 250 10.07 14.67 -6.06
C SER A 250 11.25 15.55 -6.46
N ASN A 251 11.11 16.30 -7.56
CA ASN A 251 12.14 17.19 -8.12
C ASN A 251 13.42 16.50 -8.65
N GLU A 252 13.42 15.17 -8.81
CA GLU A 252 14.55 14.46 -9.40
C GLU A 252 14.53 14.57 -10.93
N ARG A 253 15.65 15.00 -11.51
CA ARG A 253 15.81 15.09 -12.98
C ARG A 253 16.05 13.71 -13.62
N HIS A 254 16.63 12.78 -12.87
CA HIS A 254 17.04 11.44 -13.27
C HIS A 254 16.26 10.36 -12.49
N GLN A 255 14.93 10.40 -12.61
CA GLN A 255 14.04 9.52 -11.84
C GLN A 255 14.32 8.04 -12.12
N ALA A 256 14.57 7.67 -13.38
CA ALA A 256 14.81 6.29 -13.78
C ALA A 256 16.08 5.72 -13.13
N GLU A 257 17.18 6.47 -13.15
CA GLU A 257 18.46 6.05 -12.59
C GLU A 257 18.38 5.92 -11.05
N LYS A 258 17.63 6.81 -10.40
CA LYS A 258 17.41 6.74 -8.94
C LYS A 258 16.60 5.51 -8.56
N ILE A 259 15.54 5.20 -9.30
CA ILE A 259 14.73 3.98 -9.10
C ILE A 259 15.60 2.73 -9.28
N VAL A 260 16.37 2.65 -10.37
CA VAL A 260 17.27 1.51 -10.62
C VAL A 260 18.27 1.33 -9.47
N SER A 261 18.90 2.42 -9.04
CA SER A 261 19.91 2.36 -7.97
C SER A 261 19.31 1.91 -6.64
N HIS A 262 18.10 2.34 -6.32
CA HIS A 262 17.41 1.92 -5.10
C HIS A 262 16.91 0.47 -5.18
N ILE A 263 16.50 -0.01 -6.35
CA ILE A 263 16.17 -1.43 -6.55
C ILE A 263 17.41 -2.30 -6.38
N ASP A 264 18.57 -1.86 -6.85
CA ASP A 264 19.83 -2.57 -6.64
C ASP A 264 20.19 -2.63 -5.15
N GLU A 265 19.97 -1.55 -4.40
CA GLU A 265 20.16 -1.50 -2.95
C GLU A 265 19.23 -2.49 -2.22
N ILE A 266 17.93 -2.47 -2.54
CA ILE A 266 16.94 -3.40 -1.98
C ILE A 266 17.32 -4.85 -2.33
N SER A 267 17.73 -5.11 -3.58
CA SER A 267 18.13 -6.44 -4.04
C SER A 267 19.38 -6.94 -3.31
N CYS A 268 20.35 -6.07 -3.05
CA CYS A 268 21.53 -6.38 -2.23
C CYS A 268 21.16 -6.69 -0.78
N ASN A 269 20.26 -5.91 -0.18
CA ASN A 269 19.80 -6.09 1.20
C ASN A 269 19.03 -7.40 1.41
N ILE A 270 18.21 -7.81 0.44
CA ILE A 270 17.46 -9.08 0.46
C ILE A 270 18.38 -10.27 0.13
N GLY A 271 19.38 -10.05 -0.71
CA GLY A 271 20.21 -11.07 -1.33
C GLY A 271 19.76 -11.34 -2.76
N VAL A 272 20.61 -10.98 -3.71
CA VAL A 272 20.31 -10.98 -5.15
C VAL A 272 19.82 -12.35 -5.66
N GLU A 273 20.36 -13.45 -5.13
CA GLU A 273 19.97 -14.82 -5.51
C GLU A 273 18.56 -15.20 -5.03
N LYS A 274 18.03 -14.53 -3.98
CA LYS A 274 16.64 -14.70 -3.54
C LYS A 274 15.66 -13.92 -4.41
N VAL A 275 16.11 -12.90 -5.14
CA VAL A 275 15.23 -12.08 -5.99
C VAL A 275 14.92 -12.87 -7.27
N ALA A 276 13.67 -13.33 -7.39
CA ALA A 276 13.20 -14.04 -8.57
C ALA A 276 12.81 -13.09 -9.71
N ALA A 277 12.11 -12.01 -9.36
CA ALA A 277 11.66 -11.02 -10.32
C ALA A 277 11.52 -9.62 -9.72
N ILE A 278 11.47 -8.63 -10.61
CA ILE A 278 11.08 -7.26 -10.34
C ILE A 278 9.88 -6.95 -11.23
N ILE A 279 8.74 -6.60 -10.63
CA ILE A 279 7.51 -6.24 -11.33
C ILE A 279 7.34 -4.73 -11.30
N PHE A 280 7.10 -4.15 -12.48
CA PHE A 280 6.89 -2.71 -12.63
C PHE A 280 5.47 -2.40 -13.08
N ASP A 281 4.80 -1.50 -12.35
CA ASP A 281 3.65 -0.78 -12.90
C ASP A 281 4.15 0.17 -14.00
N ASN A 282 3.52 0.19 -15.17
CA ASN A 282 4.19 0.59 -16.41
C ASN A 282 3.97 2.09 -16.74
N GLY A 283 4.95 2.95 -16.46
CA GLY A 283 4.97 4.37 -16.86
C GLY A 283 6.02 4.72 -17.93
N GLY A 284 6.03 5.97 -18.42
CA GLY A 284 6.87 6.43 -19.56
C GLY A 284 8.39 6.32 -19.40
N ASN A 285 8.92 6.16 -18.17
CA ASN A 285 10.36 6.00 -17.90
C ASN A 285 10.83 4.54 -17.83
N HIS A 286 9.93 3.57 -17.94
CA HIS A 286 10.17 2.19 -17.47
C HIS A 286 10.91 1.31 -18.46
N SER A 287 10.85 1.56 -19.77
CA SER A 287 11.62 0.78 -20.76
C SER A 287 13.14 0.91 -20.53
N ARG A 288 13.58 2.10 -20.10
CA ARG A 288 14.98 2.35 -19.71
C ARG A 288 15.33 1.63 -18.41
N VAL A 289 14.47 1.71 -17.39
CA VAL A 289 14.64 1.00 -16.11
C VAL A 289 14.73 -0.51 -16.33
N GLN A 290 13.80 -1.08 -17.11
CA GLN A 290 13.77 -2.50 -17.45
C GLN A 290 15.04 -2.93 -18.17
N LYS A 291 15.45 -2.18 -19.20
CA LYS A 291 16.69 -2.47 -19.94
C LYS A 291 17.90 -2.41 -19.01
N SER A 292 18.04 -1.35 -18.22
CA SER A 292 19.17 -1.19 -17.29
C SER A 292 19.24 -2.28 -16.23
N LEU A 293 18.11 -2.75 -15.70
CA LEU A 293 18.08 -3.84 -14.72
C LEU A 293 18.40 -5.20 -15.35
N ASN A 294 17.87 -5.47 -16.54
CA ASN A 294 18.19 -6.69 -17.29
C ASN A 294 19.68 -6.75 -17.66
N ASP A 295 20.28 -5.61 -18.06
CA ASP A 295 21.71 -5.53 -18.40
C ASP A 295 22.60 -5.74 -17.16
N LYS A 296 22.16 -5.27 -15.98
CA LYS A 296 22.90 -5.43 -14.71
C LYS A 296 22.83 -6.85 -14.16
N ASN A 297 21.66 -7.48 -14.21
CA ASN A 297 21.50 -8.83 -13.72
C ASN A 297 20.51 -9.63 -14.59
N PRO A 298 21.01 -10.39 -15.58
CA PRO A 298 20.16 -11.16 -16.48
C PRO A 298 19.46 -12.35 -15.81
N ARG A 299 19.84 -12.70 -14.56
CA ARG A 299 19.20 -13.78 -13.78
C ARG A 299 17.90 -13.34 -13.12
N VAL A 300 17.70 -12.03 -12.90
CA VAL A 300 16.48 -11.48 -12.30
C VAL A 300 15.51 -11.11 -13.41
N LEU A 301 14.29 -11.63 -13.36
CA LEU A 301 13.28 -11.32 -14.36
C LEU A 301 12.70 -9.94 -14.13
N VAL A 302 12.75 -9.07 -15.14
CA VAL A 302 12.05 -7.78 -15.08
C VAL A 302 10.78 -7.85 -15.91
N LEU A 303 9.64 -7.84 -15.22
CA LEU A 303 8.32 -8.06 -15.81
C LEU A 303 7.43 -6.82 -15.63
N PRO A 304 6.59 -6.47 -16.62
CA PRO A 304 5.53 -5.50 -16.40
C PRO A 304 4.40 -6.12 -15.55
N CYS A 305 3.68 -5.29 -14.81
CA CYS A 305 2.44 -5.71 -14.16
C CYS A 305 1.40 -6.06 -15.22
N MET A 306 0.97 -7.32 -15.29
CA MET A 306 0.07 -7.79 -16.36
C MET A 306 -1.35 -7.27 -16.20
N ALA A 307 -1.81 -7.06 -14.96
CA ALA A 307 -3.08 -6.37 -14.71
C ALA A 307 -3.06 -4.92 -15.24
N HIS A 308 -1.96 -4.21 -15.01
CA HIS A 308 -1.78 -2.87 -15.55
C HIS A 308 -1.65 -2.88 -17.08
N GLN A 309 -0.95 -3.86 -17.67
CA GLN A 309 -0.92 -3.99 -19.14
C GLN A 309 -2.33 -4.16 -19.73
N THR A 310 -3.19 -4.93 -19.06
CA THR A 310 -4.59 -5.06 -19.46
C THR A 310 -5.38 -3.76 -19.24
N ASN A 311 -5.12 -3.01 -18.16
CA ASN A 311 -5.74 -1.70 -17.95
C ASN A 311 -5.36 -0.68 -19.05
N LEU A 312 -4.10 -0.68 -19.50
CA LEU A 312 -3.65 0.19 -20.59
C LEU A 312 -4.31 -0.18 -21.93
N LEU A 313 -4.57 -1.47 -22.18
CA LEU A 313 -5.37 -1.91 -23.33
C LEU A 313 -6.79 -1.34 -23.27
N ILE A 314 -7.42 -1.39 -22.10
CA ILE A 314 -8.75 -0.84 -21.88
C ILE A 314 -8.76 0.67 -22.12
N ALA A 315 -7.81 1.40 -21.54
CA ALA A 315 -7.69 2.84 -21.73
C ALA A 315 -7.56 3.21 -23.22
N TYR A 316 -6.78 2.44 -23.98
CA TYR A 316 -6.65 2.61 -25.43
C TYR A 316 -7.98 2.40 -26.16
N ILE A 317 -8.73 1.34 -25.82
CA ILE A 317 -10.05 1.04 -26.40
C ILE A 317 -11.04 2.17 -26.13
N LEU A 318 -11.09 2.65 -24.89
CA LEU A 318 -11.97 3.74 -24.48
C LEU A 318 -11.70 5.00 -25.30
N ASN A 319 -10.42 5.37 -25.46
CA ASN A 319 -10.02 6.54 -26.23
C ASN A 319 -10.29 6.38 -27.74
N ALA A 320 -9.98 5.21 -28.30
CA ALA A 320 -10.06 4.99 -29.74
C ALA A 320 -11.48 4.81 -30.27
N ALA A 321 -12.40 4.27 -29.47
CA ALA A 321 -13.69 3.78 -29.97
C ALA A 321 -14.93 4.23 -29.18
N PHE A 322 -14.81 4.58 -27.91
CA PHE A 322 -15.98 4.68 -27.03
C PHE A 322 -16.18 6.02 -26.34
N LYS A 323 -15.40 7.06 -26.67
CA LYS A 323 -15.51 8.38 -26.03
C LYS A 323 -16.96 8.92 -26.00
N THR A 324 -17.64 8.93 -27.15
CA THR A 324 -19.04 9.40 -27.27
C THR A 324 -20.02 8.50 -26.52
N VAL A 325 -19.80 7.18 -26.53
CA VAL A 325 -20.63 6.21 -25.82
C VAL A 325 -20.54 6.45 -24.31
N VAL A 326 -19.34 6.72 -23.80
CA VAL A 326 -19.12 7.07 -22.38
C VAL A 326 -19.87 8.34 -22.01
N GLU A 327 -19.77 9.40 -22.80
CA GLU A 327 -20.49 10.67 -22.56
C GLU A 327 -22.02 10.47 -22.53
N ASN A 328 -22.55 9.63 -23.42
CA ASN A 328 -23.97 9.28 -23.46
C ASN A 328 -24.40 8.45 -22.22
N ILE A 329 -23.60 7.46 -21.81
CA ILE A 329 -23.84 6.66 -20.60
C ILE A 329 -23.92 7.56 -19.36
N LEU A 330 -22.94 8.45 -19.20
CA LEU A 330 -22.88 9.40 -18.08
C LEU A 330 -24.13 10.30 -18.06
N SER A 331 -24.53 10.83 -19.21
CA SER A 331 -25.71 11.69 -19.34
C SER A 331 -26.99 10.98 -18.88
N VAL A 332 -27.17 9.70 -19.24
CA VAL A 332 -28.32 8.91 -18.81
C VAL A 332 -28.27 8.67 -17.29
N VAL A 333 -27.12 8.26 -16.77
CA VAL A 333 -26.97 7.90 -15.35
C VAL A 333 -27.14 9.12 -14.45
N ASP A 334 -26.53 10.25 -14.79
CA ASP A 334 -26.64 11.49 -14.03
C ASP A 334 -28.10 11.99 -13.99
N PHE A 335 -28.88 11.78 -15.05
CA PHE A 335 -30.33 12.06 -15.03
C PHE A 335 -31.06 11.18 -14.01
N PHE A 336 -30.93 9.86 -14.08
CA PHE A 336 -31.64 8.99 -13.14
C PHE A 336 -31.21 9.17 -11.68
N ARG A 337 -29.97 9.58 -11.44
CA ARG A 337 -29.52 9.96 -10.09
C ARG A 337 -30.10 11.29 -9.62
N SER A 338 -30.29 12.25 -10.54
CA SER A 338 -30.77 13.60 -10.21
C SER A 338 -32.30 13.67 -10.05
N TYR A 339 -33.05 12.77 -10.69
CA TYR A 339 -34.51 12.79 -10.68
C TYR A 339 -35.07 11.51 -10.06
N SER A 340 -35.63 11.63 -8.85
CA SER A 340 -36.16 10.49 -8.07
C SER A 340 -37.32 9.79 -8.75
N ASN A 341 -38.28 10.52 -9.32
CA ASN A 341 -39.47 9.95 -9.95
C ASN A 341 -39.12 8.99 -11.12
N PRO A 342 -38.34 9.37 -12.14
CA PRO A 342 -37.88 8.43 -13.18
C PRO A 342 -37.16 7.19 -12.63
N MET A 343 -36.36 7.34 -11.58
CA MET A 343 -35.62 6.24 -10.96
C MET A 343 -36.55 5.26 -10.22
N ASP A 344 -37.51 5.76 -9.45
CA ASP A 344 -38.50 4.93 -8.75
C ASP A 344 -39.40 4.18 -9.73
N MET A 345 -39.74 4.83 -10.84
CA MET A 345 -40.45 4.20 -11.95
C MET A 345 -39.60 3.11 -12.63
N LEU A 346 -38.31 3.34 -12.84
CA LEU A 346 -37.40 2.32 -13.38
C LEU A 346 -37.31 1.10 -12.45
N ARG A 347 -37.22 1.30 -11.13
CA ARG A 347 -37.25 0.24 -10.12
C ARG A 347 -38.53 -0.60 -10.18
N GLN A 348 -39.68 0.07 -10.33
CA GLN A 348 -40.98 -0.61 -10.46
C GLN A 348 -41.08 -1.43 -11.74
N ILE A 349 -40.70 -0.85 -12.89
CA ILE A 349 -40.79 -1.53 -14.19
C ILE A 349 -39.80 -2.70 -14.28
N SER A 350 -38.59 -2.55 -13.74
CA SER A 350 -37.57 -3.60 -13.71
C SER A 350 -37.80 -4.67 -12.65
N ASN A 351 -38.76 -4.48 -11.73
CA ASN A 351 -38.97 -5.32 -10.54
C ASN A 351 -37.72 -5.43 -9.65
N LEU A 352 -36.92 -4.36 -9.57
CA LEU A 352 -35.71 -4.28 -8.76
C LEU A 352 -35.83 -3.08 -7.79
N PRO A 353 -36.38 -3.27 -6.57
CA PRO A 353 -36.60 -2.17 -5.63
C PRO A 353 -35.30 -1.52 -5.16
N ASP A 354 -34.23 -2.30 -5.04
CA ASP A 354 -32.91 -1.85 -4.59
C ASP A 354 -31.98 -1.46 -5.76
N LEU A 355 -32.51 -1.29 -6.98
CA LEU A 355 -31.68 -0.87 -8.12
C LEU A 355 -31.07 0.51 -7.83
N VAL A 356 -29.77 0.59 -8.05
CA VAL A 356 -28.99 1.83 -8.04
C VAL A 356 -28.19 1.87 -9.32
N LEU A 357 -28.20 3.04 -9.98
CA LEU A 357 -27.26 3.32 -11.06
C LEU A 357 -26.02 3.97 -10.44
N PRO A 358 -24.90 3.25 -10.32
CA PRO A 358 -23.69 3.81 -9.73
C PRO A 358 -23.16 4.90 -10.66
N ARG A 359 -22.82 6.08 -10.10
CA ARG A 359 -22.06 7.07 -10.87
C ARG A 359 -20.64 6.54 -10.99
N PRO A 360 -20.08 6.42 -12.20
CA PRO A 360 -18.71 5.95 -12.33
C PRO A 360 -17.73 7.00 -11.84
N TYR A 361 -16.67 6.55 -11.18
CA TYR A 361 -15.50 7.37 -10.89
C TYR A 361 -14.76 7.58 -12.21
N LEU A 362 -14.66 8.84 -12.64
CA LEU A 362 -14.18 9.17 -13.99
C LEU A 362 -12.72 8.77 -14.24
N SER A 363 -11.94 8.54 -13.17
CA SER A 363 -10.58 8.00 -13.20
C SER A 363 -10.49 6.47 -13.16
N ASN A 364 -11.62 5.75 -13.12
CA ASN A 364 -11.64 4.29 -13.02
C ASN A 364 -12.61 3.64 -14.02
N TRP A 365 -12.04 3.00 -15.05
CA TRP A 365 -12.79 2.28 -16.08
C TRP A 365 -13.64 1.12 -15.53
N GLU A 366 -13.26 0.48 -14.42
CA GLU A 366 -14.03 -0.62 -13.82
C GLU A 366 -15.41 -0.12 -13.39
N SER A 367 -15.45 1.06 -12.75
CA SER A 367 -16.69 1.69 -12.32
C SER A 367 -17.59 2.08 -13.50
N LEU A 368 -16.98 2.56 -14.59
CA LEU A 368 -17.68 2.85 -15.85
C LEU A 368 -18.26 1.58 -16.47
N TYR A 369 -17.50 0.49 -16.51
CA TYR A 369 -17.99 -0.80 -17.00
C TYR A 369 -19.16 -1.33 -16.17
N HIS A 370 -19.07 -1.27 -14.83
CA HIS A 370 -20.17 -1.69 -13.96
C HIS A 370 -21.44 -0.84 -14.16
N CYS A 371 -21.27 0.46 -14.32
CA CYS A 371 -22.35 1.38 -14.65
C CYS A 371 -23.03 1.00 -15.99
N ALA A 372 -22.24 0.85 -17.06
CA ALA A 372 -22.72 0.46 -18.38
C ALA A 372 -23.42 -0.92 -18.37
N ASN A 373 -22.83 -1.90 -17.67
CA ASN A 373 -23.38 -3.24 -17.54
C ASN A 373 -24.71 -3.22 -16.78
N THR A 374 -24.87 -2.35 -15.77
CA THR A 374 -26.14 -2.18 -15.07
C THR A 374 -27.22 -1.64 -16.01
N LEU A 375 -26.90 -0.65 -16.85
CA LEU A 375 -27.82 -0.15 -17.88
C LEU A 375 -28.20 -1.23 -18.89
N HIS A 376 -27.23 -2.03 -19.34
CA HIS A 376 -27.44 -3.15 -20.25
C HIS A 376 -28.42 -4.19 -19.66
N LEU A 377 -28.23 -4.58 -18.39
CA LEU A 377 -29.08 -5.56 -17.71
C LEU A 377 -30.54 -5.09 -17.58
N VAL A 378 -30.77 -3.79 -17.37
CA VAL A 378 -32.12 -3.22 -17.24
C VAL A 378 -32.65 -2.62 -18.55
N GLN A 379 -31.96 -2.81 -19.69
CA GLN A 379 -32.32 -2.26 -21.00
C GLN A 379 -33.80 -2.49 -21.36
N ALA A 380 -34.32 -3.70 -21.14
CA ALA A 380 -35.70 -4.05 -21.46
C ALA A 380 -36.75 -3.20 -20.70
N SER A 381 -36.37 -2.60 -19.56
CA SER A 381 -37.23 -1.75 -18.72
C SER A 381 -37.30 -0.31 -19.22
N PHE A 382 -36.33 0.13 -20.03
CA PHE A 382 -36.24 1.52 -20.48
C PHE A 382 -37.26 1.88 -21.56
N MET A 383 -37.65 0.95 -22.45
CA MET A 383 -38.68 1.22 -23.46
C MET A 383 -40.08 1.40 -22.85
N PRO A 384 -40.56 0.53 -21.92
CA PRO A 384 -41.79 0.79 -21.18
C PRO A 384 -41.74 2.11 -20.39
N LEU A 385 -40.59 2.42 -19.78
CA LEU A 385 -40.38 3.68 -19.07
C LEU A 385 -40.48 4.90 -20.01
N ALA A 386 -39.85 4.85 -21.19
CA ALA A 386 -39.87 5.91 -22.19
C ALA A 386 -41.26 6.20 -22.77
N ASN A 387 -42.17 5.23 -22.69
CA ASN A 387 -43.56 5.37 -23.09
C ASN A 387 -44.48 5.81 -21.95
N HIS A 388 -43.99 5.85 -20.70
CA HIS A 388 -44.78 6.28 -19.58
C HIS A 388 -44.90 7.81 -19.54
N PRO A 389 -46.13 8.38 -19.53
CA PRO A 389 -46.35 9.81 -19.69
C PRO A 389 -45.78 10.67 -18.55
N ALA A 390 -45.61 10.10 -17.35
CA ALA A 390 -45.07 10.80 -16.19
C ALA A 390 -43.57 10.55 -15.93
N ALA A 391 -42.91 9.71 -16.74
CA ALA A 391 -41.52 9.33 -16.48
C ALA A 391 -40.51 10.40 -16.92
N PHE A 392 -40.81 11.17 -17.96
CA PHE A 392 -39.90 12.19 -18.49
C PHE A 392 -40.59 13.54 -18.62
N ASN A 393 -40.02 14.57 -17.99
CA ASN A 393 -40.44 15.95 -18.26
C ASN A 393 -39.75 16.46 -19.54
N THR A 394 -40.47 16.42 -20.66
CA THR A 394 -39.98 16.85 -21.97
C THR A 394 -39.85 18.37 -22.13
N GLN A 395 -40.34 19.16 -21.18
CA GLN A 395 -40.10 20.61 -21.14
C GLN A 395 -38.68 20.95 -20.67
N ASN A 396 -38.03 20.03 -19.94
CA ASN A 396 -36.64 20.14 -19.56
C ASN A 396 -35.74 19.60 -20.68
N LYS A 397 -34.75 20.40 -21.12
CA LYS A 397 -33.76 19.99 -22.14
C LYS A 397 -33.06 18.68 -21.79
N ILE A 398 -32.71 18.47 -20.51
CA ILE A 398 -32.02 17.26 -20.05
C ILE A 398 -32.93 16.03 -20.21
N GLY A 399 -34.18 16.13 -19.75
CA GLY A 399 -35.17 15.05 -19.87
C GLY A 399 -35.50 14.70 -21.33
N ALA A 400 -35.60 15.70 -22.21
CA ALA A 400 -35.80 15.49 -23.64
C ALA A 400 -34.59 14.80 -24.31
N THR A 401 -33.37 15.18 -23.95
CA THR A 401 -32.13 14.57 -24.47
C THR A 401 -32.01 13.11 -24.04
N VAL A 402 -32.23 12.81 -22.75
CA VAL A 402 -32.17 11.44 -22.23
C VAL A 402 -33.26 10.56 -22.83
N LEU A 403 -34.47 11.07 -22.99
CA LEU A 403 -35.54 10.36 -23.70
C LEU A 403 -35.17 10.05 -25.15
N ARG A 404 -34.46 10.96 -25.83
CA ARG A 404 -33.95 10.72 -27.20
C ARG A 404 -32.91 9.61 -27.22
N TYR A 405 -31.99 9.57 -26.25
CA TYR A 405 -31.00 8.48 -26.15
C TYR A 405 -31.68 7.14 -25.88
N ILE A 406 -32.62 7.08 -24.93
CA ILE A 406 -33.33 5.85 -24.58
C ILE A 406 -34.16 5.31 -25.77
N LYS A 407 -34.73 6.19 -26.58
CA LYS A 407 -35.49 5.79 -27.78
C LYS A 407 -34.60 5.51 -29.01
N ASN A 408 -33.31 5.78 -28.94
CA ASN A 408 -32.39 5.54 -30.04
C ASN A 408 -31.84 4.12 -29.96
N ASP A 409 -32.21 3.27 -30.92
CA ASP A 409 -31.70 1.89 -31.02
C ASP A 409 -30.18 1.86 -31.22
N GLU A 410 -29.60 2.88 -31.84
CA GLU A 410 -28.15 3.00 -32.03
C GLU A 410 -27.42 3.14 -30.69
N PHE A 411 -27.95 3.93 -29.75
CA PHE A 411 -27.37 4.07 -28.41
C PHE A 411 -27.30 2.72 -27.68
N TRP A 412 -28.36 1.91 -27.76
CA TRP A 412 -28.38 0.59 -27.16
C TRP A 412 -27.44 -0.39 -27.89
N SER A 413 -27.37 -0.31 -29.22
CA SER A 413 -26.43 -1.11 -30.00
C SER A 413 -24.97 -0.80 -29.61
N GLU A 414 -24.62 0.48 -29.48
CA GLU A 414 -23.30 0.93 -29.04
C GLU A 414 -22.99 0.54 -27.59
N LEU A 415 -23.97 0.65 -26.67
CA LEU A 415 -23.83 0.20 -25.29
C LEU A 415 -23.60 -1.31 -25.20
N ASN A 416 -24.32 -2.08 -26.02
CA ASN A 416 -24.20 -3.54 -26.07
C ASN A 416 -22.83 -3.94 -26.63
N LEU A 417 -22.37 -3.24 -27.68
CA LEU A 417 -21.02 -3.43 -28.22
C LEU A 417 -19.96 -3.08 -27.18
N PHE A 418 -20.10 -1.96 -26.47
CA PHE A 418 -19.22 -1.56 -25.37
C PHE A 418 -19.13 -2.65 -24.31
N CYS A 419 -20.27 -3.13 -23.81
CA CYS A 419 -20.30 -4.17 -22.77
C CYS A 419 -19.67 -5.47 -23.27
N THR A 420 -19.94 -5.86 -24.53
CA THR A 420 -19.40 -7.07 -25.15
C THR A 420 -17.88 -7.01 -25.29
N ILE A 421 -17.33 -5.88 -25.74
CA ILE A 421 -15.88 -5.70 -25.88
C ILE A 421 -15.21 -5.64 -24.52
N MET A 422 -15.77 -4.89 -23.56
CA MET A 422 -15.15 -4.64 -22.25
C MET A 422 -15.21 -5.84 -21.30
N HIS A 423 -16.23 -6.69 -21.41
CA HIS A 423 -16.44 -7.85 -20.54
C HIS A 423 -15.23 -8.78 -20.41
N PRO A 424 -14.60 -9.28 -21.50
CA PRO A 424 -13.44 -10.15 -21.38
C PRO A 424 -12.25 -9.48 -20.69
N TYR A 425 -12.02 -8.17 -20.93
CA TYR A 425 -10.96 -7.44 -20.23
C TYR A 425 -11.24 -7.31 -18.75
N ALA A 426 -12.48 -6.97 -18.38
CA ALA A 426 -12.90 -6.87 -16.99
C ALA A 426 -12.65 -8.20 -16.25
N LYS A 427 -13.00 -9.33 -16.89
CA LYS A 427 -12.79 -10.64 -16.29
C LYS A 427 -11.31 -11.00 -16.16
N ILE A 428 -10.49 -10.68 -17.17
CA ILE A 428 -9.05 -10.96 -17.13
C ILE A 428 -8.36 -10.16 -16.02
N VAL A 429 -8.70 -8.86 -15.88
CA VAL A 429 -8.15 -8.01 -14.81
C VAL A 429 -8.51 -8.60 -13.44
N GLU A 430 -9.79 -8.91 -13.22
CA GLU A 430 -10.27 -9.57 -11.98
C GLU A 430 -9.46 -10.83 -11.66
N VAL A 431 -9.24 -11.70 -12.66
CA VAL A 431 -8.46 -12.92 -12.49
C VAL A 431 -7.00 -12.61 -12.15
N PHE A 432 -6.33 -11.74 -12.89
CA PHE A 432 -4.91 -11.43 -12.69
C PHE A 432 -4.57 -10.83 -11.35
N GLN A 433 -5.54 -10.20 -10.70
CA GLN A 433 -5.38 -9.63 -9.37
C GLN A 433 -5.94 -10.54 -8.27
N SER A 434 -6.55 -11.67 -8.64
CA SER A 434 -6.98 -12.66 -7.66
C SER A 434 -5.76 -13.35 -7.02
N PRO A 435 -5.81 -13.66 -5.71
CA PRO A 435 -4.69 -14.30 -5.03
C PRO A 435 -4.40 -15.73 -5.54
N GLY A 436 -5.39 -16.36 -6.20
CA GLY A 436 -5.29 -17.71 -6.75
C GLY A 436 -4.73 -17.77 -8.18
N CYS A 437 -4.46 -16.63 -8.82
CA CYS A 437 -3.96 -16.62 -10.19
C CYS A 437 -2.48 -17.05 -10.25
N SER A 438 -2.23 -18.07 -11.06
CA SER A 438 -0.88 -18.48 -11.44
C SER A 438 -0.43 -17.65 -12.62
N ILE A 439 0.85 -17.28 -12.63
CA ILE A 439 1.46 -16.59 -13.77
C ILE A 439 1.31 -17.37 -15.09
N SER A 440 1.25 -18.70 -15.03
CA SER A 440 1.06 -19.54 -16.23
C SER A 440 -0.23 -19.20 -16.98
N GLU A 441 -1.25 -18.70 -16.28
CA GLU A 441 -2.56 -18.39 -16.88
C GLU A 441 -2.54 -17.11 -17.71
N VAL A 442 -1.61 -16.19 -17.44
CA VAL A 442 -1.56 -14.87 -18.07
C VAL A 442 -1.52 -14.99 -19.59
N MET A 443 -0.61 -15.83 -20.09
CA MET A 443 -0.44 -16.06 -21.53
C MET A 443 -1.71 -16.61 -22.17
N VAL A 444 -2.37 -17.57 -21.53
CA VAL A 444 -3.58 -18.18 -22.09
C VAL A 444 -4.72 -17.18 -22.15
N TYR A 445 -4.93 -16.37 -21.11
CA TYR A 445 -5.91 -15.30 -21.17
C TYR A 445 -5.61 -14.28 -22.27
N TRP A 446 -4.34 -13.95 -22.50
CA TRP A 446 -3.93 -13.05 -23.59
C TRP A 446 -4.12 -13.65 -24.98
N ILE A 447 -3.82 -14.94 -25.16
CA ILE A 447 -4.05 -15.66 -26.42
C ILE A 447 -5.55 -15.77 -26.72
N ILE A 448 -6.36 -16.12 -25.72
CA ILE A 448 -7.83 -16.18 -25.87
C ILE A 448 -8.35 -14.79 -26.23
N LEU A 449 -7.92 -13.75 -25.51
CA LEU A 449 -8.30 -12.36 -25.81
C LEU A 449 -7.92 -11.96 -27.24
N TYR A 450 -6.70 -12.29 -27.67
CA TYR A 450 -6.21 -12.05 -29.03
C TYR A 450 -7.11 -12.73 -30.07
N SER A 451 -7.42 -14.02 -29.89
CA SER A 451 -8.30 -14.77 -30.79
C SER A 451 -9.72 -14.19 -30.82
N ARG A 452 -10.26 -13.78 -29.67
CA ARG A 452 -11.59 -13.17 -29.59
C ARG A 452 -11.64 -11.85 -30.33
N ILE A 453 -10.62 -11.00 -30.23
CA ILE A 453 -10.55 -9.75 -31.01
C ILE A 453 -10.49 -10.03 -32.51
N GLN A 454 -9.76 -11.07 -32.94
CA GLN A 454 -9.72 -11.49 -34.35
C GLN A 454 -11.10 -11.93 -34.87
N GLN A 455 -11.90 -12.56 -34.01
CA GLN A 455 -13.25 -13.04 -34.35
C GLN A 455 -14.34 -11.96 -34.22
N MET A 456 -14.06 -10.84 -33.53
CA MET A 456 -15.03 -9.76 -33.34
C MET A 456 -15.35 -9.05 -34.66
N HIS A 457 -16.64 -8.87 -34.93
CA HIS A 457 -17.14 -8.09 -36.07
C HIS A 457 -17.09 -6.58 -35.78
N ILE A 458 -15.90 -6.02 -35.62
CA ILE A 458 -15.65 -4.58 -35.45
C ILE A 458 -15.00 -3.97 -36.69
N VAL A 459 -14.91 -2.63 -36.72
CA VAL A 459 -14.24 -1.88 -37.79
C VAL A 459 -12.79 -2.41 -37.98
N PRO A 460 -12.38 -2.85 -39.19
CA PRO A 460 -11.08 -3.48 -39.41
C PRO A 460 -9.88 -2.64 -38.94
N GLU A 461 -9.95 -1.32 -39.09
CA GLU A 461 -8.91 -0.39 -38.65
C GLU A 461 -8.74 -0.40 -37.13
N LEU A 462 -9.86 -0.46 -36.39
CA LEU A 462 -9.84 -0.57 -34.93
C LEU A 462 -9.28 -1.94 -34.51
N GLN A 463 -9.73 -3.01 -35.15
CA GLN A 463 -9.23 -4.37 -34.91
C GLN A 463 -7.71 -4.44 -35.05
N GLN A 464 -7.16 -3.98 -36.18
CA GLN A 464 -5.72 -3.99 -36.42
C GLN A 464 -4.94 -3.11 -35.43
N ARG A 465 -5.51 -2.00 -34.99
CA ARG A 465 -4.89 -1.14 -33.96
C ARG A 465 -4.80 -1.86 -32.62
N LEU A 466 -5.87 -2.55 -32.20
CA LEU A 466 -5.89 -3.32 -30.95
C LEU A 466 -4.90 -4.47 -30.97
N LEU A 467 -4.88 -5.26 -32.05
CA LEU A 467 -3.94 -6.37 -32.19
C LEU A 467 -2.48 -5.89 -32.20
N ARG A 468 -2.18 -4.79 -32.89
CA ARG A 468 -0.84 -4.17 -32.85
C ARG A 468 -0.44 -3.69 -31.46
N PHE A 469 -1.36 -3.06 -30.73
CA PHE A 469 -1.08 -2.61 -29.37
C PHE A 469 -0.84 -3.78 -28.42
N MET A 470 -1.67 -4.83 -28.47
CA MET A 470 -1.45 -6.06 -27.70
C MET A 470 -0.07 -6.67 -28.01
N ASN A 471 0.29 -6.80 -29.28
CA ASN A 471 1.57 -7.36 -29.69
C ASN A 471 2.76 -6.52 -29.22
N LYS A 472 2.66 -5.18 -29.29
CA LYS A 472 3.69 -4.28 -28.76
C LYS A 472 3.87 -4.43 -27.25
N ARG A 473 2.78 -4.63 -26.50
CA ARG A 473 2.87 -4.88 -25.04
C ARG A 473 3.44 -6.26 -24.74
N TRP A 474 3.07 -7.26 -25.53
CA TRP A 474 3.56 -8.63 -25.38
C TRP A 474 5.06 -8.76 -25.69
N SER A 475 5.57 -7.99 -26.65
CA SER A 475 7.00 -7.99 -27.00
C SER A 475 7.92 -7.43 -25.90
N TYR A 476 7.37 -6.75 -24.89
CA TYR A 476 8.14 -6.29 -23.72
C TYR A 476 8.51 -7.41 -22.74
N VAL A 477 7.98 -8.61 -22.93
CA VAL A 477 8.19 -9.74 -22.02
C VAL A 477 8.85 -10.90 -22.75
N ASP A 478 9.81 -11.54 -22.09
CA ASP A 478 10.41 -12.79 -22.57
C ASP A 478 9.36 -13.90 -22.50
N GLN A 479 8.87 -14.31 -23.66
CA GLN A 479 7.79 -15.29 -23.79
C GLN A 479 8.16 -16.68 -23.27
N SER A 480 9.46 -16.99 -23.24
CA SER A 480 9.99 -18.26 -22.73
C SER A 480 9.56 -18.49 -21.29
N TYR A 481 9.39 -17.42 -20.52
CA TYR A 481 8.89 -17.46 -19.15
C TYR A 481 7.46 -18.03 -19.05
N PHE A 482 6.54 -17.53 -19.87
CA PHE A 482 5.16 -17.98 -19.87
C PHE A 482 5.01 -19.40 -20.41
N LEU A 483 5.78 -19.74 -21.46
CA LEU A 483 5.79 -21.08 -22.02
C LEU A 483 6.34 -22.11 -21.00
N ALA A 484 7.44 -21.78 -20.31
CA ALA A 484 8.00 -22.62 -19.27
C ALA A 484 7.02 -22.82 -18.10
N THR A 485 6.38 -21.75 -17.62
CA THR A 485 5.41 -21.86 -16.52
C THR A 485 4.16 -22.63 -16.91
N TRP A 486 3.68 -22.53 -18.16
CA TRP A 486 2.57 -23.37 -18.64
C TRP A 486 2.94 -24.85 -18.72
N LEU A 487 4.14 -25.15 -19.25
CA LEU A 487 4.65 -26.51 -19.34
C LEU A 487 4.81 -27.13 -17.95
N LEU A 488 5.42 -26.41 -17.01
CA LEU A 488 5.74 -26.87 -15.65
C LEU A 488 4.56 -26.84 -14.67
N HIS A 489 3.40 -26.34 -15.07
CA HIS A 489 2.25 -26.32 -14.17
C HIS A 489 1.66 -27.75 -14.06
N PRO A 490 1.56 -28.36 -12.87
CA PRO A 490 1.17 -29.78 -12.73
C PRO A 490 -0.27 -30.10 -13.17
N TYR A 491 -1.17 -29.11 -13.10
CA TYR A 491 -2.51 -29.21 -13.69
C TYR A 491 -2.54 -28.93 -15.20
N HIS A 492 -1.92 -27.84 -15.69
CA HIS A 492 -1.93 -27.46 -17.11
C HIS A 492 -1.11 -28.43 -17.95
N ARG A 493 0.15 -28.69 -17.58
CA ARG A 493 1.08 -29.65 -18.23
C ARG A 493 1.11 -29.57 -19.75
N GLY A 494 1.00 -28.36 -20.29
CA GLY A 494 0.94 -28.21 -21.72
C GLY A 494 -0.36 -28.68 -22.39
N ASN A 495 -1.46 -28.80 -21.64
CA ASN A 495 -2.79 -28.96 -22.22
C ASN A 495 -3.01 -27.84 -23.25
N GLY A 496 -3.62 -28.22 -24.37
CA GLY A 496 -3.78 -27.34 -25.51
C GLY A 496 -2.52 -27.15 -26.37
N ILE A 497 -1.33 -27.64 -26.01
CA ILE A 497 -0.16 -27.56 -26.90
C ILE A 497 -0.32 -28.53 -28.08
N ILE A 498 -0.08 -28.04 -29.29
CA ILE A 498 -0.04 -28.86 -30.50
C ILE A 498 1.16 -29.80 -30.43
N LYS A 499 0.92 -31.12 -30.57
CA LYS A 499 1.90 -32.20 -30.31
C LYS A 499 3.28 -31.97 -30.93
N ASN A 500 3.34 -31.45 -32.16
CA ASN A 500 4.60 -31.26 -32.89
C ASN A 500 5.40 -30.02 -32.42
N ARG A 501 4.82 -29.17 -31.58
CA ARG A 501 5.44 -27.93 -31.08
C ARG A 501 6.01 -28.09 -29.67
N ILE A 502 5.82 -29.24 -29.02
CA ILE A 502 6.28 -29.46 -27.64
C ILE A 502 7.81 -29.40 -27.51
N ASN A 503 8.54 -29.89 -28.52
CA ASN A 503 10.01 -29.88 -28.52
C ASN A 503 10.56 -28.46 -28.58
N ASP A 504 9.95 -27.57 -29.37
CA ASP A 504 10.32 -26.15 -29.44
C ASP A 504 10.21 -25.48 -28.06
N ILE A 505 9.17 -25.85 -27.30
CA ILE A 505 8.93 -25.30 -25.96
C ILE A 505 9.94 -25.84 -24.96
N ILE A 506 10.28 -27.13 -25.05
CA ILE A 506 11.32 -27.75 -24.22
C ILE A 506 12.67 -27.07 -24.47
N GLU A 507 13.05 -26.83 -25.72
CA GLU A 507 14.29 -26.14 -26.07
C GLU A 507 14.33 -24.70 -25.55
N ARG A 508 13.24 -23.94 -25.75
CA ARG A 508 13.10 -22.57 -25.19
C ARG A 508 13.17 -22.58 -23.66
N THR A 509 12.54 -23.56 -23.02
CA THR A 509 12.57 -23.73 -21.55
C THR A 509 13.99 -24.04 -21.06
N LEU A 510 14.74 -24.87 -21.77
CA LEU A 510 16.13 -25.19 -21.44
C LEU A 510 17.03 -23.95 -21.56
N HIS A 511 16.93 -23.21 -22.66
CA HIS A 511 17.68 -21.96 -22.83
C HIS A 511 17.36 -20.97 -21.71
N PHE A 512 16.08 -20.83 -21.37
CA PHE A 512 15.62 -19.97 -20.30
C PHE A 512 16.10 -20.44 -18.91
N TYR A 513 16.12 -21.75 -18.65
CA TYR A 513 16.70 -22.32 -17.44
C TYR A 513 18.18 -21.93 -17.26
N LYS A 514 19.00 -22.10 -18.31
CA LYS A 514 20.44 -21.75 -18.26
C LYS A 514 20.65 -20.27 -17.94
N LYS A 515 19.88 -19.39 -18.59
CA LYS A 515 19.90 -17.93 -18.36
C LYS A 515 19.58 -17.58 -16.90
N ILE A 516 18.48 -18.11 -16.36
CA ILE A 516 17.96 -17.68 -15.05
C ILE A 516 18.70 -18.34 -13.89
N MET A 517 19.04 -19.62 -14.02
CA MET A 517 19.73 -20.36 -12.97
C MET A 517 21.26 -20.17 -13.03
N GLY A 518 21.79 -19.58 -14.11
CA GLY A 518 23.22 -19.31 -14.27
C GLY A 518 24.05 -20.59 -14.34
N VAL A 519 23.50 -21.63 -14.96
CA VAL A 519 24.11 -22.97 -15.04
C VAL A 519 24.88 -23.09 -16.34
N ASP A 520 26.21 -23.10 -16.23
CA ASP A 520 27.14 -23.40 -17.32
C ASP A 520 27.69 -24.84 -17.24
N ASP A 521 27.32 -25.57 -16.20
CA ASP A 521 27.76 -26.95 -15.95
C ASP A 521 26.90 -27.96 -16.73
N GLN A 522 27.56 -28.76 -17.57
CA GLN A 522 26.93 -29.74 -18.44
C GLN A 522 26.26 -30.89 -17.69
N GLU A 523 26.71 -31.22 -16.48
CA GLU A 523 26.10 -32.24 -15.62
C GLU A 523 24.74 -31.75 -15.09
N TYR A 524 24.68 -30.51 -14.60
CA TYR A 524 23.43 -29.89 -14.14
C TYR A 524 22.44 -29.68 -15.28
N GLU A 525 22.92 -29.35 -16.48
CA GLU A 525 22.09 -29.26 -17.68
C GLU A 525 21.49 -30.62 -18.04
N SER A 526 22.30 -31.68 -18.10
CA SER A 526 21.81 -33.03 -18.41
C SER A 526 20.79 -33.51 -17.37
N ALA A 527 21.06 -33.30 -16.09
CA ALA A 527 20.14 -33.65 -15.02
C ALA A 527 18.80 -32.91 -15.12
N PHE A 528 18.83 -31.62 -15.47
CA PHE A 528 17.62 -30.83 -15.70
C PHE A 528 16.80 -31.35 -16.88
N VAL A 529 17.47 -31.64 -18.02
CA VAL A 529 16.81 -32.18 -19.21
C VAL A 529 16.14 -33.52 -18.91
N ASP A 530 16.84 -34.43 -18.24
CA ASP A 530 16.28 -35.73 -17.86
C ASP A 530 15.05 -35.57 -16.96
N GLN A 531 15.11 -34.70 -15.95
CA GLN A 531 13.98 -34.41 -15.06
C GLN A 531 12.80 -33.79 -15.82
N LEU A 532 13.07 -32.85 -16.71
CA LEU A 532 12.04 -32.18 -17.52
C LEU A 532 11.32 -33.18 -18.42
N LEU A 533 12.07 -34.04 -19.12
CA LEU A 533 11.48 -35.08 -19.98
C LEU A 533 10.65 -36.08 -19.16
N ASN A 534 11.17 -36.54 -18.01
CA ASN A 534 10.42 -37.43 -17.12
C ASN A 534 9.10 -36.80 -16.64
N PHE A 535 9.11 -35.50 -16.33
CA PHE A 535 7.91 -34.77 -15.94
C PHE A 535 6.90 -34.66 -17.10
N VAL A 536 7.36 -34.24 -18.28
CA VAL A 536 6.52 -34.05 -19.48
C VAL A 536 5.87 -35.36 -19.93
N TYR A 537 6.64 -36.46 -19.96
CA TYR A 537 6.16 -37.77 -20.38
C TYR A 537 5.52 -38.61 -19.27
N LYS A 538 5.44 -38.08 -18.03
CA LYS A 538 4.87 -38.73 -16.84
C LYS A 538 5.56 -40.06 -16.50
N GLU A 539 6.86 -40.09 -16.70
CA GLU A 539 7.66 -41.28 -16.47
C GLU A 539 8.24 -41.31 -15.05
N ARG A 540 8.74 -42.49 -14.67
CA ARG A 540 9.50 -42.74 -13.44
C ARG A 540 8.80 -42.22 -12.18
N GLU A 541 9.47 -41.37 -11.41
CA GLU A 541 9.02 -40.92 -10.10
C GLU A 541 7.83 -39.95 -10.17
N PHE A 542 7.68 -39.23 -11.29
CA PHE A 542 6.53 -38.37 -11.52
C PHE A 542 5.24 -39.16 -11.73
N ALA A 543 5.32 -40.40 -12.24
CA ALA A 543 4.16 -41.28 -12.39
C ALA A 543 3.41 -41.48 -11.06
N ARG A 544 4.11 -41.53 -9.92
CA ARG A 544 3.52 -41.64 -8.58
C ARG A 544 3.05 -40.31 -8.01
N ALA A 545 3.81 -39.23 -8.23
CA ALA A 545 3.43 -37.89 -7.77
C ALA A 545 2.08 -37.43 -8.34
N PHE A 546 1.73 -37.85 -9.56
CA PHE A 546 0.45 -37.54 -10.20
C PHE A 546 -0.74 -38.41 -9.75
N LEU A 547 -0.52 -39.46 -8.95
CA LEU A 547 -1.61 -40.25 -8.35
C LEU A 547 -2.22 -39.55 -7.11
N THR A 548 -1.63 -38.43 -6.68
CA THR A 548 -2.11 -37.65 -5.53
C THR A 548 -3.26 -36.71 -5.94
N LYS A 549 -4.16 -36.42 -4.98
CA LYS A 549 -5.43 -35.69 -5.14
C LYS A 549 -5.30 -34.46 -6.06
N GLU A 550 -6.32 -34.17 -6.89
CA GLU A 550 -6.41 -32.98 -7.76
C GLU A 550 -6.09 -31.65 -7.04
N SER A 551 -6.33 -31.58 -5.73
CA SER A 551 -5.97 -30.42 -4.91
C SER A 551 -4.47 -30.12 -4.87
N LEU A 552 -3.60 -31.12 -5.03
CA LEU A 552 -2.14 -30.95 -5.03
C LEU A 552 -1.67 -30.35 -6.37
N THR A 553 -2.24 -30.79 -7.48
CA THR A 553 -1.81 -30.36 -8.82
C THR A 553 -2.28 -28.94 -9.19
N ARG A 554 -3.29 -28.42 -8.48
CA ARG A 554 -3.76 -27.02 -8.59
C ARG A 554 -2.82 -25.99 -7.96
N ASN A 555 -1.94 -26.38 -7.04
CA ASN A 555 -0.95 -25.47 -6.46
C ASN A 555 0.47 -25.90 -6.88
N PRO A 556 1.06 -25.25 -7.90
CA PRO A 556 2.39 -25.61 -8.41
C PRO A 556 3.47 -25.61 -7.34
N LEU A 557 3.50 -24.60 -6.46
CA LEU A 557 4.52 -24.49 -5.42
C LEU A 557 4.47 -25.68 -4.44
N ARG A 558 3.26 -26.10 -4.05
CA ARG A 558 3.11 -27.30 -3.20
C ARG A 558 3.53 -28.57 -3.92
N PHE A 559 3.15 -28.75 -5.18
CA PHE A 559 3.58 -29.90 -5.96
C PHE A 559 5.10 -29.99 -6.06
N TRP A 560 5.75 -28.89 -6.47
CA TRP A 560 7.20 -28.85 -6.65
C TRP A 560 7.97 -29.03 -5.33
N SER A 561 7.39 -28.62 -4.19
CA SER A 561 7.96 -28.93 -2.87
C SER A 561 7.96 -30.43 -2.52
N VAL A 562 6.96 -31.18 -2.98
CA VAL A 562 6.84 -32.63 -2.68
C VAL A 562 7.83 -33.45 -3.51
N VAL A 563 8.13 -33.01 -4.72
CA VAL A 563 9.04 -33.71 -5.65
C VAL A 563 10.46 -33.14 -5.65
N ALA A 564 10.76 -32.21 -4.74
CA ALA A 564 12.06 -31.53 -4.67
C ALA A 564 13.23 -32.49 -4.47
N ASP A 565 13.07 -33.52 -3.65
CA ASP A 565 14.13 -34.53 -3.41
C ASP A 565 14.40 -35.40 -4.64
N VAL A 566 13.41 -35.51 -5.53
CA VAL A 566 13.43 -36.41 -6.68
C VAL A 566 13.92 -35.69 -7.94
N ALA A 567 13.50 -34.44 -8.12
CA ALA A 567 13.86 -33.61 -9.25
C ALA A 567 14.36 -32.24 -8.76
N PRO A 568 15.54 -32.17 -8.11
CA PRO A 568 15.98 -30.96 -7.42
C PRO A 568 16.22 -29.77 -8.36
N GLN A 569 16.84 -30.00 -9.52
CA GLN A 569 17.10 -28.94 -10.51
C GLN A 569 15.80 -28.38 -11.09
N LEU A 570 14.90 -29.27 -11.51
CA LEU A 570 13.61 -28.87 -12.08
C LEU A 570 12.70 -28.20 -11.03
N SER A 571 12.70 -28.72 -9.80
CA SER A 571 11.88 -28.19 -8.71
C SER A 571 12.37 -26.82 -8.25
N ALA A 572 13.69 -26.60 -8.18
CA ALA A 572 14.27 -25.30 -7.86
C ALA A 572 13.88 -24.26 -8.92
N PHE A 573 14.02 -24.61 -10.20
CA PHE A 573 13.62 -23.75 -11.30
C PHE A 573 12.12 -23.44 -11.27
N ALA A 574 11.26 -24.45 -11.17
CA ALA A 574 9.81 -24.26 -11.13
C ALA A 574 9.38 -23.43 -9.90
N THR A 575 9.97 -23.68 -8.73
CA THR A 575 9.69 -22.91 -7.51
C THR A 575 10.04 -21.44 -7.69
N ARG A 576 11.17 -21.13 -8.36
CA ARG A 576 11.53 -19.76 -8.72
C ARG A 576 10.47 -19.12 -9.61
N LEU A 577 10.06 -19.79 -10.68
CA LEU A 577 9.10 -19.22 -11.63
C LEU A 577 7.71 -19.00 -11.02
N PHE A 578 7.19 -19.97 -10.25
CA PHE A 578 5.86 -19.89 -9.64
C PHE A 578 5.81 -19.00 -8.38
N SER A 579 6.96 -18.63 -7.81
CA SER A 579 7.02 -17.64 -6.71
C SER A 579 6.60 -16.24 -7.18
N ILE A 580 6.71 -15.96 -8.48
CA ILE A 580 6.44 -14.67 -9.08
C ILE A 580 4.92 -14.49 -9.29
N PRO A 581 4.32 -13.38 -8.85
CA PRO A 581 2.92 -13.08 -9.07
C PRO A 581 2.66 -12.50 -10.47
N PRO A 582 1.45 -12.69 -11.03
CA PRO A 582 1.06 -12.11 -12.32
C PRO A 582 0.87 -10.59 -12.29
N SER A 583 0.57 -10.03 -11.12
CA SER A 583 0.38 -8.61 -10.92
C SER A 583 1.20 -8.12 -9.73
N ALA A 584 1.67 -6.87 -9.82
CA ALA A 584 2.03 -6.14 -8.62
C ALA A 584 0.75 -5.99 -7.79
N VAL A 585 0.84 -6.25 -6.48
CA VAL A 585 -0.28 -5.94 -5.58
C VAL A 585 -0.43 -4.43 -5.59
N SER A 586 -1.40 -3.91 -6.34
CA SER A 586 -1.64 -2.47 -6.38
C SER A 586 -2.01 -1.99 -4.98
N PRO A 587 -1.26 -1.01 -4.42
CA PRO A 587 -1.65 -0.32 -3.21
C PRO A 587 -3.04 0.27 -3.30
N GLU A 588 -3.52 0.65 -4.48
CA GLU A 588 -4.88 1.15 -4.69
C GLU A 588 -5.95 0.13 -4.26
N ARG A 589 -5.69 -1.18 -4.38
CA ARG A 589 -6.59 -2.24 -3.86
C ARG A 589 -6.41 -2.53 -2.39
N ALA A 590 -5.17 -2.55 -1.88
CA ALA A 590 -4.97 -2.57 -0.43
C ALA A 590 -5.59 -1.32 0.24
N TRP A 591 -5.73 -0.23 -0.51
CA TRP A 591 -6.33 1.02 -0.06
C TRP A 591 -7.85 1.04 -0.24
N SER A 592 -8.41 0.43 -1.29
CA SER A 592 -9.86 0.39 -1.55
C SER A 592 -10.60 -0.74 -0.81
N VAL A 593 -9.99 -1.92 -0.64
CA VAL A 593 -10.64 -3.11 -0.03
C VAL A 593 -10.90 -2.96 1.47
N VAL A 594 -10.26 -1.99 2.15
CA VAL A 594 -10.40 -1.77 3.60
C VAL A 594 -10.99 -0.40 3.93
N ASN A 595 -11.65 0.29 3.00
CA ASN A 595 -12.63 1.37 3.17
C ASN A 595 -12.74 2.14 1.85
N GLY A 596 -13.94 2.53 1.43
CA GLY A 596 -14.24 3.30 0.21
C GLY A 596 -13.68 4.74 0.18
N ARG A 597 -12.48 4.96 0.70
CA ARG A 597 -11.68 6.17 0.54
C ARG A 597 -10.35 5.75 -0.05
N GLN A 598 -10.11 6.18 -1.30
CA GLN A 598 -8.74 6.46 -1.72
C GLN A 598 -8.13 7.37 -0.63
N GLY A 599 -7.27 6.79 0.21
CA GLY A 599 -6.45 7.54 1.13
C GLY A 599 -6.86 7.60 2.59
N ASN A 600 -6.66 6.52 3.33
CA ASN A 600 -6.66 6.62 4.79
C ASN A 600 -5.34 7.17 5.35
N VAL A 601 -4.19 6.97 4.69
CA VAL A 601 -2.94 7.69 5.03
C VAL A 601 -2.72 8.89 4.11
N THR A 602 -3.02 8.80 2.81
CA THR A 602 -2.99 9.98 1.92
C THR A 602 -4.03 11.04 2.31
N GLY A 603 -5.23 10.65 2.77
CA GLY A 603 -6.19 11.57 3.37
C GLY A 603 -5.75 12.11 4.74
N LEU A 604 -4.92 11.40 5.50
CA LEU A 604 -4.27 11.93 6.69
C LEU A 604 -3.20 12.98 6.32
N LEU A 605 -2.45 12.73 5.23
CA LEU A 605 -1.47 13.65 4.66
C LEU A 605 -2.11 14.86 3.97
N ASP A 606 -3.32 14.71 3.43
CA ASP A 606 -4.07 15.77 2.78
C ASP A 606 -4.88 16.60 3.78
N ARG A 607 -5.52 15.97 4.79
CA ARG A 607 -6.39 16.65 5.77
C ARG A 607 -5.64 17.25 6.96
N SER A 608 -4.52 16.68 7.39
CA SER A 608 -3.84 17.18 8.60
C SER A 608 -3.14 18.53 8.40
N GLY A 609 -3.00 19.03 7.16
CA GLY A 609 -2.21 20.23 6.87
C GLY A 609 -0.77 20.16 7.41
N SER A 610 -0.33 18.99 7.87
CA SER A 610 0.85 18.80 8.69
C SER A 610 1.95 18.17 7.84
N LYS A 611 3.05 18.92 7.72
CA LYS A 611 4.28 18.56 7.00
C LYS A 611 5.00 17.43 7.73
N PHE A 612 4.52 16.19 7.65
CA PHE A 612 5.33 15.06 8.09
C PHE A 612 6.51 14.87 7.12
N PRO A 613 7.74 14.74 7.61
CA PRO A 613 8.88 14.36 6.77
C PRO A 613 8.65 13.00 6.10
N ALA A 614 9.24 12.78 4.92
CA ALA A 614 9.10 11.55 4.14
C ALA A 614 9.33 10.27 4.98
N ASP A 615 10.35 10.25 5.85
CA ASP A 615 10.62 9.14 6.77
C ASP A 615 9.41 8.72 7.62
N LYS A 616 8.64 9.68 8.14
CA LYS A 616 7.44 9.37 8.94
C LYS A 616 6.31 8.83 8.08
N ILE A 617 6.19 9.33 6.86
CA ILE A 617 5.21 8.85 5.88
C ILE A 617 5.47 7.37 5.59
N THR A 618 6.72 7.02 5.28
CA THR A 618 7.15 5.64 5.06
C THR A 618 6.79 4.76 6.25
N LYS A 619 7.15 5.17 7.48
CA LYS A 619 6.84 4.40 8.70
C LYS A 619 5.33 4.15 8.88
N MET A 620 4.53 5.19 8.74
CA MET A 620 3.07 5.10 8.89
C MET A 620 2.44 4.23 7.80
N GLN A 621 2.91 4.36 6.56
CA GLN A 621 2.45 3.54 5.43
C GLN A 621 2.83 2.08 5.61
N THR A 622 4.05 1.77 6.04
CA THR A 622 4.50 0.39 6.28
C THR A 622 3.66 -0.29 7.36
N ILE A 623 3.42 0.38 8.49
CA ILE A 623 2.60 -0.19 9.57
C ILE A 623 1.15 -0.38 9.10
N ASN A 624 0.55 0.62 8.46
CA ASN A 624 -0.83 0.51 7.98
C ASN A 624 -0.99 -0.62 6.95
N TRP A 625 -0.03 -0.74 6.03
CA TRP A 625 0.02 -1.83 5.06
C TRP A 625 0.02 -3.19 5.75
N HIS A 626 0.94 -3.37 6.70
CA HIS A 626 1.11 -4.62 7.42
C HIS A 626 -0.16 -5.02 8.19
N LEU A 627 -0.80 -4.07 8.88
CA LEU A 627 -2.05 -4.31 9.60
C LEU A 627 -3.19 -4.78 8.66
N LYS A 628 -3.27 -4.23 7.46
CA LYS A 628 -4.28 -4.63 6.47
C LYS A 628 -4.07 -6.05 5.97
N GLN A 629 -2.81 -6.45 5.74
CA GLN A 629 -2.49 -7.82 5.30
C GLN A 629 -2.85 -8.86 6.37
N GLN A 630 -2.64 -8.53 7.65
CA GLN A 630 -3.07 -9.38 8.76
C GLN A 630 -4.60 -9.51 8.83
N ALA A 631 -5.34 -8.43 8.56
CA ALA A 631 -6.81 -8.45 8.54
C ALA A 631 -7.38 -9.33 7.42
N VAL A 632 -6.82 -9.24 6.20
CA VAL A 632 -7.20 -10.11 5.07
C VAL A 632 -6.93 -11.58 5.39
N SER A 633 -5.77 -11.89 5.98
CA SER A 633 -5.43 -13.26 6.38
C SER A 633 -6.39 -13.82 7.44
N SER A 634 -6.85 -12.97 8.36
CA SER A 634 -7.76 -13.36 9.45
C SER A 634 -9.20 -13.58 8.97
N SER A 635 -9.69 -12.78 8.02
CA SER A 635 -11.05 -12.94 7.46
C SER A 635 -11.18 -14.24 6.66
N VAL A 636 -10.16 -14.59 5.87
CA VAL A 636 -10.10 -15.84 5.09
C VAL A 636 -10.14 -17.07 6.01
N MET A 637 -9.46 -17.05 7.16
CA MET A 637 -9.52 -18.17 8.12
C MET A 637 -10.89 -18.29 8.81
N SER A 638 -11.58 -17.18 9.08
CA SER A 638 -12.90 -17.20 9.72
C SER A 638 -14.02 -17.76 8.82
N GLY A 639 -13.94 -17.55 7.50
CA GLY A 639 -14.91 -18.07 6.53
C GLY A 639 -14.80 -19.58 6.26
N VAL A 640 -13.66 -20.21 6.57
CA VAL A 640 -13.46 -21.65 6.41
C VAL A 640 -14.08 -22.45 7.58
N ASN A 641 -14.21 -21.84 8.76
CA ASN A 641 -14.79 -22.50 9.95
C ASN A 641 -16.33 -22.45 10.02
N SER A 642 -17.01 -21.72 9.13
CA SER A 642 -18.47 -21.69 9.07
C SER A 642 -19.11 -22.82 8.25
N ASN A 643 -18.33 -23.68 7.59
CA ASN A 643 -18.84 -24.75 6.72
C ASN A 643 -18.68 -26.19 7.27
N SER A 644 -18.40 -26.38 8.57
CA SER A 644 -18.16 -27.71 9.14
C SER A 644 -19.21 -28.25 10.13
N ASN A 645 -20.36 -27.58 10.30
CA ASN A 645 -21.45 -28.10 11.15
C ASN A 645 -22.81 -28.06 10.46
N ILE A 646 -23.07 -29.03 9.57
CA ILE A 646 -24.44 -29.49 9.29
C ILE A 646 -24.46 -31.00 9.49
N SER A 647 -24.80 -31.40 10.71
CA SER A 647 -25.22 -32.75 11.06
C SER A 647 -26.51 -33.10 10.32
N SER A 648 -26.51 -34.28 9.70
CA SER A 648 -27.60 -34.89 8.95
C SER A 648 -28.88 -35.08 9.79
N PRO A 649 -30.07 -34.90 9.20
CA PRO A 649 -31.27 -35.57 9.68
C PRO A 649 -31.76 -36.64 8.71
N THR A 650 -32.04 -37.80 9.29
CA THR A 650 -32.67 -39.00 8.74
C THR A 650 -34.15 -38.79 8.39
N SER A 651 -34.54 -39.32 7.22
CA SER A 651 -35.84 -39.89 6.80
C SER A 651 -37.16 -39.50 7.49
N ALA A 652 -38.11 -38.95 6.72
CA ALA A 652 -39.47 -39.50 6.52
C ALA A 652 -40.28 -38.67 5.49
N ASN A 653 -41.08 -39.38 4.70
CA ASN A 653 -41.87 -38.94 3.53
C ASN A 653 -43.02 -37.96 3.84
N SER A 654 -43.32 -37.03 2.92
CA SER A 654 -44.54 -37.05 2.08
C SER A 654 -44.67 -35.77 1.23
N ALA A 655 -45.15 -35.95 0.00
CA ALA A 655 -45.20 -35.00 -1.10
C ALA A 655 -46.17 -33.81 -0.93
N SER A 656 -45.78 -32.64 -1.48
CA SER A 656 -46.57 -31.88 -2.48
C SER A 656 -45.81 -30.63 -2.93
N ASP A 657 -45.67 -30.50 -4.25
CA ASP A 657 -45.43 -29.29 -5.08
C ASP A 657 -45.04 -27.96 -4.42
N ASN A 658 -43.85 -27.45 -4.77
CA ASN A 658 -43.75 -26.19 -5.53
C ASN A 658 -42.32 -25.95 -6.01
N THR A 659 -42.22 -25.76 -7.31
CA THR A 659 -41.03 -25.53 -8.12
C THR A 659 -40.46 -24.11 -7.95
N MET A 660 -39.14 -24.05 -7.79
CA MET A 660 -38.20 -23.02 -8.24
C MET A 660 -38.65 -21.56 -8.25
N LYS A 661 -38.06 -20.77 -7.35
CA LYS A 661 -37.53 -19.40 -7.60
C LYS A 661 -36.73 -18.93 -6.39
N ASN A 662 -35.70 -18.13 -6.64
CA ASN A 662 -34.82 -17.41 -5.70
C ASN A 662 -33.49 -18.10 -5.37
N ASN A 663 -32.49 -17.86 -6.23
CA ASN A 663 -31.13 -17.54 -5.78
C ASN A 663 -30.35 -16.91 -6.95
N ALA A 664 -30.44 -15.59 -7.06
CA ALA A 664 -29.58 -14.75 -7.91
C ALA A 664 -29.48 -13.29 -7.41
N GLY A 665 -30.43 -12.82 -6.58
CA GLY A 665 -30.50 -11.41 -6.17
C GLY A 665 -29.68 -10.98 -4.94
N SER A 666 -29.11 -11.91 -4.17
CA SER A 666 -28.51 -11.57 -2.86
C SER A 666 -27.05 -11.07 -2.90
N SER A 667 -26.31 -11.29 -4.00
CA SER A 667 -24.88 -10.94 -4.07
C SER A 667 -24.64 -9.50 -4.58
N LEU A 668 -25.57 -8.97 -5.37
CA LEU A 668 -25.47 -7.65 -6.01
C LEU A 668 -25.67 -6.50 -5.02
N VAL A 669 -26.56 -6.65 -4.04
CA VAL A 669 -26.95 -5.57 -3.11
C VAL A 669 -25.81 -5.20 -2.15
N SER A 670 -24.94 -6.14 -1.78
CA SER A 670 -23.85 -5.86 -0.83
C SER A 670 -22.67 -5.09 -1.43
N ALA A 671 -22.43 -5.18 -2.75
CA ALA A 671 -21.31 -4.50 -3.40
C ALA A 671 -21.61 -3.02 -3.72
N VAL A 672 -22.89 -2.69 -3.90
CA VAL A 672 -23.34 -1.37 -4.38
C VAL A 672 -23.48 -0.33 -3.26
N ASN A 673 -23.62 -0.76 -2.01
CA ASN A 673 -23.96 0.10 -0.87
C ASN A 673 -22.80 0.93 -0.26
N SER A 674 -21.62 1.03 -0.89
CA SER A 674 -20.45 1.69 -0.28
C SER A 674 -19.96 2.99 -0.94
N TRP A 675 -20.64 3.51 -1.97
CA TRP A 675 -20.08 4.55 -2.86
C TRP A 675 -20.94 5.80 -3.03
N ASP A 676 -21.37 6.45 -1.93
CA ASP A 676 -21.97 7.78 -2.00
C ASP A 676 -21.14 8.78 -1.19
N ASP A 677 -20.49 9.73 -1.88
CA ASP A 677 -20.63 11.17 -1.59
C ASP A 677 -19.93 12.10 -2.62
N GLN A 678 -20.63 13.19 -2.95
CA GLN A 678 -20.21 14.51 -3.52
C GLN A 678 -20.38 14.83 -5.02
N GLY A 679 -21.15 15.91 -5.27
CA GLY A 679 -20.72 17.18 -5.89
C GLY A 679 -20.64 17.32 -7.42
N PRO A 680 -21.11 18.43 -8.03
CA PRO A 680 -21.06 18.61 -9.48
C PRO A 680 -19.71 19.20 -9.91
N ILE A 681 -19.08 18.59 -10.90
CA ILE A 681 -17.99 19.20 -11.66
C ILE A 681 -18.23 18.87 -13.13
N GLU A 682 -18.76 19.84 -13.87
CA GLU A 682 -18.70 19.89 -15.34
C GLU A 682 -17.41 20.64 -15.73
N GLU A 683 -16.76 20.22 -16.83
CA GLU A 683 -15.43 20.59 -17.38
C GLU A 683 -14.21 19.72 -17.00
N GLU A 684 -14.18 19.09 -15.82
CA GLU A 684 -12.99 18.33 -15.35
C GLU A 684 -12.85 16.91 -15.95
N PHE A 685 -13.90 16.41 -16.62
CA PHE A 685 -13.93 15.10 -17.28
C PHE A 685 -12.89 14.97 -18.39
N LEU A 686 -12.76 15.98 -19.26
CA LEU A 686 -11.79 15.92 -20.36
C LEU A 686 -10.36 16.06 -19.85
N ASP A 687 -10.09 16.92 -18.86
CA ASP A 687 -8.73 17.19 -18.40
C ASP A 687 -8.16 16.05 -17.53
N ASN A 688 -8.96 15.44 -16.65
CA ASN A 688 -8.52 14.28 -15.85
C ASN A 688 -8.45 13.00 -16.69
N PHE A 689 -9.37 12.81 -17.65
CA PHE A 689 -9.24 11.74 -18.65
C PHE A 689 -7.98 11.96 -19.48
N ASN A 690 -7.69 13.20 -19.95
CA ASN A 690 -6.47 13.52 -20.69
C ASN A 690 -5.18 13.36 -19.86
N SER A 691 -5.21 13.56 -18.53
CA SER A 691 -4.08 13.28 -17.63
C SER A 691 -3.82 11.77 -17.47
N MET A 692 -4.88 10.97 -17.33
CA MET A 692 -4.80 9.50 -17.33
C MET A 692 -4.43 8.93 -18.72
N LEU A 693 -4.77 9.65 -19.79
CA LEU A 693 -4.44 9.32 -21.17
C LEU A 693 -3.04 9.76 -21.60
N THR A 694 -2.46 10.82 -21.02
CA THR A 694 -1.10 11.29 -21.35
C THR A 694 -0.03 10.32 -20.86
N SER A 695 -0.28 9.54 -19.81
CA SER A 695 0.58 8.42 -19.41
C SER A 695 0.47 7.21 -20.37
N ALA A 696 -0.72 6.97 -20.94
CA ALA A 696 -0.95 5.94 -21.95
C ALA A 696 -0.50 6.38 -23.37
N GLY A 697 -0.34 7.68 -23.58
CA GLY A 697 -0.18 8.35 -24.86
C GLY A 697 0.93 9.39 -24.88
N ASN A 698 2.16 9.03 -24.51
CA ASN A 698 3.32 9.68 -25.13
C ASN A 698 3.30 9.31 -26.63
N GLU A 699 2.52 10.09 -27.39
CA GLU A 699 2.29 9.97 -28.83
C GLU A 699 3.51 10.38 -29.68
N ASP A 700 4.63 10.81 -29.06
CA ASP A 700 5.81 11.31 -29.78
C ASP A 700 6.76 10.22 -30.33
N ASP A 701 6.53 8.93 -30.07
CA ASP A 701 7.35 7.85 -30.65
C ASP A 701 6.72 7.19 -31.90
N LEU A 702 5.53 7.62 -32.33
CA LEU A 702 4.87 7.04 -33.50
C LEU A 702 5.28 7.70 -34.83
N THR A 703 5.82 8.92 -34.84
CA THR A 703 6.33 9.54 -36.06
C THR A 703 7.70 8.96 -36.48
N GLY A 704 8.48 8.44 -35.54
CA GLY A 704 9.71 7.68 -35.83
C GLY A 704 9.47 6.22 -36.23
N ALA A 705 8.39 5.60 -35.74
CA ALA A 705 8.08 4.19 -35.99
C ALA A 705 7.42 3.91 -37.37
N VAL A 706 6.85 4.93 -38.03
CA VAL A 706 6.30 4.79 -39.39
C VAL A 706 7.42 4.48 -40.42
N SER A 707 8.69 4.74 -40.10
CA SER A 707 9.81 4.45 -41.00
C SER A 707 10.55 3.13 -40.69
N LEU A 708 10.22 2.41 -39.60
CA LEU A 708 11.01 1.25 -39.15
C LEU A 708 10.27 -0.08 -39.01
N MET A 709 8.98 -0.17 -39.33
CA MET A 709 8.30 -1.47 -39.49
C MET A 709 7.56 -1.53 -40.82
N SER A 710 8.34 -1.56 -41.90
CA SER A 710 7.89 -2.04 -43.19
C SER A 710 7.56 -3.53 -43.09
N ILE A 711 6.28 -3.87 -43.26
CA ILE A 711 5.76 -5.06 -43.96
C ILE A 711 6.73 -6.27 -43.93
N GLY A 712 6.61 -7.16 -42.93
CA GLY A 712 7.29 -8.46 -43.01
C GLY A 712 7.55 -9.25 -41.72
N GLU A 713 7.48 -8.67 -40.53
CA GLU A 713 7.76 -9.41 -39.29
C GLU A 713 6.47 -10.01 -38.69
N SER A 714 6.48 -11.33 -38.46
CA SER A 714 5.41 -12.07 -37.78
C SER A 714 5.14 -11.47 -36.39
N GLN A 715 3.87 -11.30 -36.02
CA GLN A 715 3.56 -10.72 -34.71
C GLN A 715 3.83 -11.76 -33.61
N PRO A 716 4.41 -11.37 -32.46
CA PRO A 716 4.85 -12.36 -31.48
C PRO A 716 3.70 -13.14 -30.81
N LEU A 717 2.49 -12.59 -30.71
CA LEU A 717 1.31 -13.34 -30.26
C LEU A 717 0.81 -14.33 -31.33
N ASP A 718 0.94 -14.03 -32.62
CA ASP A 718 0.59 -14.98 -33.69
C ASP A 718 1.50 -16.23 -33.59
N GLU A 719 2.79 -16.01 -33.34
CA GLU A 719 3.77 -17.10 -33.17
C GLU A 719 3.46 -17.99 -31.98
N ILE A 720 2.94 -17.44 -30.88
CA ILE A 720 2.51 -18.25 -29.73
C ILE A 720 1.15 -18.89 -30.00
N ALA A 721 0.20 -18.19 -30.62
CA ALA A 721 -1.13 -18.72 -30.90
C ALA A 721 -1.06 -19.99 -31.75
N VAL A 722 -0.10 -20.09 -32.69
CA VAL A 722 0.12 -21.31 -33.51
C VAL A 722 0.74 -22.48 -32.74
N ILE A 723 1.15 -22.29 -31.48
CA ILE A 723 1.63 -23.37 -30.61
C ILE A 723 0.46 -24.11 -29.95
N PHE A 724 -0.70 -23.46 -29.83
CA PHE A 724 -1.83 -23.96 -29.08
C PHE A 724 -3.07 -24.27 -29.94
N ASP A 725 -3.79 -25.31 -29.57
CA ASP A 725 -5.18 -25.54 -29.98
C ASP A 725 -6.10 -24.67 -29.11
N LEU A 726 -6.58 -23.59 -29.71
CA LEU A 726 -7.40 -22.58 -29.03
C LEU A 726 -8.72 -23.13 -28.49
N ASN A 727 -9.33 -24.10 -29.19
CA ASN A 727 -10.59 -24.69 -28.74
C ASN A 727 -10.38 -25.53 -27.47
N VAL A 728 -9.31 -26.33 -27.46
CA VAL A 728 -8.94 -27.14 -26.28
C VAL A 728 -8.56 -26.25 -25.11
N LEU A 729 -7.84 -25.14 -25.36
CA LEU A 729 -7.50 -24.18 -24.31
C LEU A 729 -8.73 -23.48 -23.72
N GLU A 730 -9.65 -23.00 -24.56
CA GLU A 730 -10.86 -22.33 -24.09
C GLU A 730 -11.74 -23.27 -23.26
N GLU A 731 -11.96 -24.51 -23.73
CA GLU A 731 -12.69 -25.53 -22.98
C GLU A 731 -12.02 -25.81 -21.64
N PHE A 732 -10.69 -25.98 -21.63
CA PHE A 732 -9.93 -26.20 -20.41
C PHE A 732 -10.08 -25.04 -19.41
N MET A 733 -10.00 -23.80 -19.87
CA MET A 733 -10.16 -22.63 -19.00
C MET A 733 -11.59 -22.46 -18.48
N LEU A 734 -12.61 -22.86 -19.24
CA LEU A 734 -14.01 -22.84 -18.79
C LEU A 734 -14.32 -23.89 -17.71
N THR A 735 -13.61 -25.02 -17.72
CA THR A 735 -13.79 -26.08 -16.70
C THR A 735 -13.15 -25.77 -15.35
N ARG A 736 -12.27 -24.76 -15.29
CA ARG A 736 -11.55 -24.35 -14.09
C ARG A 736 -12.29 -23.23 -13.36
#